data_AF-A0A3D5RLZ1-F1
#
_entry.id   AF-A0A3D5RLZ1-F1
#
_cell.length_a   1.000
_cell.length_b   1.000
_cell.length_c   1.000
_cell.angle_alpha   90.00
_cell.angle_beta   90.00
_cell.angle_gamma   90.00
#
_symmetry.space_group_name_H-M   'P 1'
#
loop_
_entity.id
_entity.type
_entity.pdbx_description
1 polymer ?
#
loop_
_entity_poly.entity_id
_entity_poly.type
_entity_poly.pdbx_seq_one_letter_code
_entity_poly.pdbx_strand_id
1 'polypeptide(L)'
;MKVLKSIFSKIFVLALILGVAISFAGCKKDTNKTENVQIEATVNKSSIKSGETAQLTVTVTGSSDTSYTLQYDTSAIKISADGEISVVGEITVDRKIDIMAIANADKTKSATTSITLTVKESVKISIEADKTTIDKDTSAVLTVTVSNATNKAYTYVCSSDIVKIENDVVSLVKEITVDKIVTITVSSVEDPLVKASIAILVKAPVVEGRVGDLTSDMIKAIGNSSITVTGILTDYYQDFEQSFNSTTHEYNIEVRMNDGAWDSVWSIKGEEETSRLEDNYRRGKTNGLKDQYGNIGHGLEKIYINKKNEVESALVKDYMSVPSVWEAQHLWNHLGNLQISKFTYDAEQEVYVYNINHENIDDLYLMTYLSYSLTPMLSDTLDQLFLVVEDGKITKLLAQTEILYYGADTREDASAMSYTTIEVSFSNVGTTEIKDPTPFEASENSEYLAQAIEKMQKADNYTFHAKDIQTYAPSTDSGDYSTSSTKAGKKVADNTSATGTPGCYGQVTKEAILYATTIEYTQTMDGKPYRTEYTGYKQIDEETYDQFAYDYKTGSLIGTKKIKGSVTDQLPKFDLSANIFEFAGQKKVGSKMQYTFVLRETAITRDVAMEVSAYTYAKNGQASTSSLTYIVVDQDGNLVSTTYPYSINDIYEGYVTTTYSEIGTTVLDDDLFDGYVPRVLKTSWDQYTVKYYSATHSTRDSHEEAASVVLDAIYGEAVKDLPAPSVLLNILGDNLNGPFFSWKVKGTDADGNDIYADYIEMTTTSSEYDENGRITNYEELMEEIKDALVAEGFVLSVANTDTTGGESGKSNRYVCFVKGDIEIVIENNYTKYFWIYFYVTGDWTLNRNK
;
A
#
# COMPACT_ATOMS: atom_id res chain seq x y z
N MET A 1 -11.22 -49.01 22.57
CA MET A 1 -11.47 -50.48 22.60
C MET A 1 -12.60 -50.78 21.62
N LYS A 2 -12.33 -51.60 20.59
CA LYS A 2 -13.24 -52.44 19.77
C LYS A 2 -14.77 -52.29 19.99
N VAL A 3 -15.65 -52.19 18.98
CA VAL A 3 -15.57 -52.68 17.59
C VAL A 3 -16.63 -52.02 16.66
N LEU A 4 -16.24 -51.77 15.39
CA LEU A 4 -16.99 -51.54 14.12
C LEU A 4 -18.20 -50.55 14.09
N LYS A 5 -18.21 -49.50 13.25
CA LYS A 5 -18.37 -49.47 11.75
C LYS A 5 -19.82 -49.79 11.31
N SER A 6 -20.53 -48.89 10.60
CA SER A 6 -20.55 -48.79 9.11
C SER A 6 -21.91 -49.32 8.56
N ILE A 7 -22.61 -48.79 7.54
CA ILE A 7 -22.41 -47.67 6.60
C ILE A 7 -23.73 -47.46 5.77
N PHE A 8 -23.82 -46.36 4.98
CA PHE A 8 -24.79 -46.02 3.90
C PHE A 8 -26.29 -45.91 4.28
N SER A 9 -26.98 -44.77 4.10
CA SER A 9 -27.18 -43.88 2.93
C SER A 9 -28.33 -44.33 2.01
N LYS A 10 -29.33 -43.45 1.80
CA LYS A 10 -29.50 -42.71 0.53
C LYS A 10 -30.62 -41.66 0.57
N ILE A 11 -30.48 -40.71 -0.37
CA ILE A 11 -31.36 -39.57 -0.68
C ILE A 11 -32.65 -40.08 -1.41
N PHE A 12 -33.58 -39.15 -1.66
CA PHE A 12 -34.74 -39.18 -2.58
C PHE A 12 -36.08 -39.74 -2.08
N VAL A 13 -37.11 -38.89 -2.14
CA VAL A 13 -38.41 -39.24 -2.73
C VAL A 13 -38.98 -38.07 -3.54
N LEU A 14 -39.14 -38.27 -4.84
CA LEU A 14 -40.23 -37.67 -5.64
C LEU A 14 -40.97 -38.84 -6.32
N ALA A 15 -42.27 -38.68 -6.56
CA ALA A 15 -43.17 -39.56 -7.33
C ALA A 15 -43.76 -40.84 -6.68
N LEU A 16 -45.05 -40.72 -6.30
CA LEU A 16 -46.23 -41.49 -6.75
C LEU A 16 -46.21 -43.02 -6.94
N ILE A 17 -47.38 -43.63 -6.63
CA ILE A 17 -47.96 -44.97 -6.97
C ILE A 17 -47.91 -46.02 -5.83
N LEU A 18 -48.91 -46.89 -5.56
CA LEU A 18 -50.40 -46.89 -5.67
C LEU A 18 -50.92 -48.20 -5.01
N GLY A 19 -52.06 -48.25 -4.28
CA GLY A 19 -52.53 -49.56 -3.76
C GLY A 19 -53.72 -49.70 -2.78
N VAL A 20 -54.91 -49.20 -3.13
CA VAL A 20 -56.27 -49.69 -2.76
C VAL A 20 -56.47 -50.55 -1.49
N ALA A 21 -57.30 -50.06 -0.55
CA ALA A 21 -58.38 -50.85 0.09
C ALA A 21 -59.49 -49.96 0.67
N ILE A 22 -60.75 -50.33 0.43
CA ILE A 22 -61.96 -49.64 0.91
C ILE A 22 -62.42 -50.25 2.24
N SER A 23 -62.74 -49.44 3.25
CA SER A 23 -63.97 -49.60 4.04
C SER A 23 -64.18 -48.49 5.09
N PHE A 24 -65.26 -47.74 4.93
CA PHE A 24 -65.84 -46.91 5.99
C PHE A 24 -66.82 -47.77 6.79
N ALA A 25 -66.53 -48.04 8.06
CA ALA A 25 -67.49 -48.41 9.11
C ALA A 25 -66.82 -48.23 10.47
N GLY A 26 -67.33 -47.45 11.42
CA GLY A 26 -68.52 -46.60 11.39
C GLY A 26 -69.07 -46.43 12.81
N CYS A 27 -68.91 -45.24 13.39
CA CYS A 27 -69.75 -44.81 14.52
C CYS A 27 -69.69 -43.28 14.65
N LYS A 28 -70.76 -42.60 14.28
CA LYS A 28 -70.92 -41.16 14.53
C LYS A 28 -71.10 -40.91 16.04
N LYS A 29 -70.55 -39.78 16.50
CA LYS A 29 -71.29 -38.91 17.42
C LYS A 29 -71.03 -37.47 17.02
N ASP A 30 -72.09 -36.76 16.63
CA ASP A 30 -71.98 -35.39 16.14
C ASP A 30 -71.61 -34.41 17.26
N THR A 31 -70.70 -33.48 16.99
CA THR A 31 -71.07 -32.04 16.94
C THR A 31 -69.96 -31.21 16.31
N ASN A 32 -70.36 -30.26 15.46
CA ASN A 32 -69.44 -29.27 14.89
C ASN A 32 -68.87 -28.36 16.00
N LYS A 33 -67.59 -28.55 16.30
CA LYS A 33 -66.67 -27.43 16.48
C LYS A 33 -65.56 -27.62 15.45
N THR A 34 -65.57 -26.80 14.41
CA THR A 34 -64.32 -26.45 13.74
C THR A 34 -63.53 -25.69 14.80
N GLU A 35 -62.56 -26.33 15.43
CA GLU A 35 -61.62 -25.62 16.28
C GLU A 35 -60.89 -24.61 15.39
N ASN A 36 -61.23 -23.33 15.55
CA ASN A 36 -60.59 -22.25 14.80
C ASN A 36 -59.23 -22.00 15.43
N VAL A 37 -58.31 -22.95 15.26
CA VAL A 37 -56.98 -22.91 15.86
C VAL A 37 -56.25 -21.70 15.32
N GLN A 38 -55.90 -20.80 16.23
CA GLN A 38 -55.08 -19.63 15.96
C GLN A 38 -53.84 -19.71 16.83
N ILE A 39 -52.69 -19.37 16.24
CA ILE A 39 -51.40 -19.32 16.91
C ILE A 39 -50.76 -17.97 16.64
N GLU A 40 -50.17 -17.39 17.67
CA GLU A 40 -49.40 -16.15 17.62
C GLU A 40 -48.08 -16.36 18.36
N ALA A 41 -46.99 -15.80 17.82
CA ALA A 41 -45.65 -15.88 18.40
C ALA A 41 -45.00 -14.49 18.38
N THR A 42 -44.48 -14.06 19.52
CA THR A 42 -43.84 -12.74 19.69
C THR A 42 -42.58 -12.85 20.53
N VAL A 43 -41.56 -12.04 20.22
CA VAL A 43 -40.36 -11.87 21.05
C VAL A 43 -40.36 -10.45 21.62
N ASN A 44 -40.03 -10.29 22.91
CA ASN A 44 -40.02 -9.00 23.59
C ASN A 44 -38.86 -8.05 23.19
N LYS A 45 -37.86 -8.56 22.47
CA LYS A 45 -36.72 -7.82 21.91
C LYS A 45 -36.55 -8.21 20.45
N SER A 46 -36.29 -7.23 19.59
CA SER A 46 -35.94 -7.46 18.18
C SER A 46 -34.50 -7.96 18.00
N SER A 47 -33.62 -7.73 18.98
CA SER A 47 -32.22 -8.17 18.93
C SER A 47 -31.62 -8.47 20.32
N ILE A 48 -30.54 -9.25 20.34
CA ILE A 48 -29.71 -9.55 21.52
C ILE A 48 -28.22 -9.71 21.14
N LYS A 49 -27.33 -9.28 22.04
CA LYS A 49 -25.88 -9.58 22.02
C LYS A 49 -25.57 -10.85 22.83
N SER A 50 -24.37 -11.42 22.67
CA SER A 50 -23.95 -12.57 23.49
C SER A 50 -23.88 -12.16 24.98
N GLY A 51 -24.43 -13.01 25.86
CA GLY A 51 -24.66 -12.71 27.28
C GLY A 51 -26.00 -12.03 27.60
N GLU A 52 -26.77 -11.58 26.60
CA GLU A 52 -28.14 -11.08 26.81
C GLU A 52 -29.19 -12.17 26.56
N THR A 53 -30.37 -11.99 27.17
CA THR A 53 -31.55 -12.84 26.92
C THR A 53 -32.75 -12.03 26.38
N ALA A 54 -33.65 -12.74 25.70
CA ALA A 54 -34.97 -12.26 25.26
C ALA A 54 -36.05 -13.26 25.69
N GLN A 55 -37.33 -12.90 25.55
CA GLN A 55 -38.47 -13.73 25.93
C GLN A 55 -39.35 -13.99 24.71
N LEU A 56 -39.50 -15.27 24.35
CA LEU A 56 -40.52 -15.75 23.43
C LEU A 56 -41.84 -15.92 24.18
N THR A 57 -42.95 -15.50 23.57
CA THR A 57 -44.31 -15.82 24.00
C THR A 57 -45.05 -16.45 22.82
N VAL A 58 -45.65 -17.62 23.04
CA VAL A 58 -46.49 -18.30 22.04
C VAL A 58 -47.88 -18.53 22.65
N THR A 59 -48.92 -18.09 21.94
CA THR A 59 -50.32 -18.26 22.37
C THR A 59 -51.07 -19.09 21.33
N VAL A 60 -51.62 -20.23 21.76
CA VAL A 60 -52.53 -21.06 20.95
C VAL A 60 -53.94 -20.91 21.49
N THR A 61 -54.91 -20.57 20.63
CA THR A 61 -56.33 -20.41 20.99
C THR A 61 -57.22 -21.20 20.03
N GLY A 62 -58.49 -21.38 20.40
CA GLY A 62 -59.49 -22.08 19.58
C GLY A 62 -59.56 -23.60 19.79
N SER A 63 -58.59 -24.19 20.48
CA SER A 63 -58.56 -25.61 20.91
C SER A 63 -58.46 -25.75 22.43
N SER A 64 -58.76 -26.94 22.96
CA SER A 64 -58.37 -27.34 24.32
C SER A 64 -56.91 -27.80 24.44
N ASP A 65 -56.25 -28.15 23.33
CA ASP A 65 -54.81 -28.37 23.30
C ASP A 65 -54.10 -27.06 22.91
N THR A 66 -53.47 -26.42 23.90
CA THR A 66 -52.71 -25.19 23.72
C THR A 66 -51.21 -25.42 23.54
N SER A 67 -50.78 -26.68 23.35
CA SER A 67 -49.37 -27.01 23.17
C SER A 67 -48.89 -26.74 21.75
N TYR A 68 -47.59 -26.47 21.62
CA TYR A 68 -46.93 -26.15 20.36
C TYR A 68 -45.57 -26.84 20.26
N THR A 69 -45.03 -26.89 19.04
CA THR A 69 -43.65 -27.31 18.75
C THR A 69 -42.90 -26.13 18.14
N LEU A 70 -41.65 -25.89 18.55
CA LEU A 70 -40.80 -24.84 17.99
C LEU A 70 -39.83 -25.42 16.95
N GLN A 71 -39.56 -24.64 15.90
CA GLN A 71 -38.48 -24.85 14.93
C GLN A 71 -37.66 -23.55 14.85
N TYR A 72 -36.35 -23.66 15.11
CA TYR A 72 -35.38 -22.55 15.11
C TYR A 72 -33.97 -23.13 14.96
N ASP A 73 -32.98 -22.27 14.68
CA ASP A 73 -31.58 -22.70 14.62
C ASP A 73 -30.99 -22.91 16.04
N THR A 74 -30.95 -24.18 16.47
CA THR A 74 -30.40 -24.62 17.75
C THR A 74 -28.88 -24.46 17.88
N SER A 75 -28.16 -24.17 16.77
CA SER A 75 -26.73 -23.87 16.81
C SER A 75 -26.44 -22.40 17.15
N ALA A 76 -27.41 -21.51 16.94
CA ALA A 76 -27.27 -20.06 17.13
C ALA A 76 -27.97 -19.55 18.40
N ILE A 77 -29.13 -20.11 18.74
CA ILE A 77 -29.87 -19.77 19.95
C ILE A 77 -30.35 -21.02 20.68
N LYS A 78 -30.62 -20.87 21.97
CA LYS A 78 -31.30 -21.84 22.82
C LYS A 78 -32.56 -21.19 23.36
N ILE A 79 -33.67 -21.93 23.33
CA ILE A 79 -34.95 -21.50 23.93
C ILE A 79 -35.28 -22.45 25.08
N SER A 80 -35.51 -21.90 26.28
CA SER A 80 -35.85 -22.66 27.48
C SER A 80 -37.34 -23.09 27.51
N ALA A 81 -37.71 -23.91 28.50
CA ALA A 81 -39.09 -24.39 28.66
C ALA A 81 -40.09 -23.28 29.05
N ASP A 82 -39.61 -22.19 29.65
CA ASP A 82 -40.32 -20.95 29.95
C ASP A 82 -40.17 -19.87 28.87
N GLY A 83 -39.49 -20.17 27.75
CA GLY A 83 -39.40 -19.31 26.57
C GLY A 83 -38.28 -18.26 26.59
N GLU A 84 -37.36 -18.31 27.54
CA GLU A 84 -36.15 -17.48 27.52
C GLU A 84 -35.25 -17.90 26.35
N ILE A 85 -34.89 -16.93 25.52
CA ILE A 85 -33.97 -17.07 24.39
C ILE A 85 -32.59 -16.58 24.85
N SER A 86 -31.57 -17.43 24.69
CA SER A 86 -30.16 -17.09 24.92
C SER A 86 -29.31 -17.43 23.70
N VAL A 87 -28.28 -16.64 23.44
CA VAL A 87 -27.29 -16.89 22.37
C VAL A 87 -26.46 -18.16 22.66
N VAL A 88 -26.10 -18.90 21.61
CA VAL A 88 -25.15 -20.03 21.68
C VAL A 88 -23.84 -19.60 21.03
N GLY A 89 -22.76 -19.52 21.82
CA GLY A 89 -21.44 -19.10 21.34
C GLY A 89 -21.25 -17.58 21.25
N GLU A 90 -20.24 -17.17 20.49
CA GLU A 90 -19.98 -15.77 20.15
C GLU A 90 -20.62 -15.40 18.80
N ILE A 91 -21.03 -14.14 18.67
CA ILE A 91 -21.62 -13.58 17.46
C ILE A 91 -20.52 -12.81 16.74
N THR A 92 -20.06 -13.30 15.59
CA THR A 92 -19.00 -12.67 14.78
C THR A 92 -19.53 -11.87 13.59
N VAL A 93 -20.77 -12.12 13.19
CA VAL A 93 -21.53 -11.32 12.21
C VAL A 93 -22.98 -11.19 12.67
N ASP A 94 -23.61 -10.06 12.37
CA ASP A 94 -25.03 -9.84 12.68
C ASP A 94 -25.89 -10.87 11.92
N ARG A 95 -26.75 -11.60 12.64
CA ARG A 95 -27.51 -12.74 12.08
C ARG A 95 -28.96 -12.74 12.54
N LYS A 96 -29.89 -12.66 11.58
CA LYS A 96 -31.32 -12.85 11.85
C LYS A 96 -31.65 -14.33 11.98
N ILE A 97 -32.35 -14.69 13.06
CA ILE A 97 -32.86 -16.04 13.33
C ILE A 97 -34.39 -15.99 13.33
N ASP A 98 -35.02 -16.78 12.47
CA ASP A 98 -36.46 -16.99 12.47
C ASP A 98 -36.84 -18.17 13.41
N ILE A 99 -37.92 -17.97 14.18
CA ILE A 99 -38.47 -18.91 15.15
C ILE A 99 -39.91 -19.18 14.74
N MET A 100 -40.18 -20.41 14.30
CA MET A 100 -41.53 -20.84 13.90
C MET A 100 -42.13 -21.72 14.99
N ALA A 101 -43.28 -21.28 15.53
CA ALA A 101 -44.12 -22.09 16.39
C ALA A 101 -45.23 -22.76 15.57
N ILE A 102 -45.46 -24.06 15.77
CA ILE A 102 -46.50 -24.87 15.12
C ILE A 102 -47.47 -25.36 16.19
N ALA A 103 -48.78 -25.15 16.00
CA ALA A 103 -49.78 -25.63 16.94
C ALA A 103 -49.90 -27.16 16.87
N ASN A 104 -49.91 -27.86 18.01
CA ASN A 104 -50.03 -29.32 18.02
C ASN A 104 -51.47 -29.77 17.69
N ALA A 105 -52.47 -28.95 18.04
CA ALA A 105 -53.89 -29.15 17.74
C ALA A 105 -54.22 -29.10 16.23
N ASP A 106 -53.55 -28.22 15.48
CA ASP A 106 -53.66 -28.13 14.01
C ASP A 106 -52.28 -27.81 13.43
N LYS A 107 -51.60 -28.84 12.92
CA LYS A 107 -50.26 -28.73 12.32
C LYS A 107 -50.22 -27.94 11.01
N THR A 108 -51.37 -27.47 10.49
CA THR A 108 -51.43 -26.52 9.38
C THR A 108 -51.36 -25.06 9.84
N LYS A 109 -51.35 -24.80 11.16
CA LYS A 109 -51.22 -23.47 11.76
C LYS A 109 -49.83 -23.28 12.36
N SER A 110 -49.14 -22.25 11.87
CA SER A 110 -47.89 -21.78 12.44
C SER A 110 -47.87 -20.26 12.56
N ALA A 111 -47.04 -19.76 13.46
CA ALA A 111 -46.67 -18.36 13.59
C ALA A 111 -45.15 -18.24 13.60
N THR A 112 -44.62 -17.28 12.86
CA THR A 112 -43.17 -17.02 12.78
C THR A 112 -42.87 -15.66 13.36
N THR A 113 -41.86 -15.62 14.22
CA THR A 113 -41.26 -14.40 14.77
C THR A 113 -39.75 -14.47 14.55
N SER A 114 -39.03 -13.36 14.71
CA SER A 114 -37.60 -13.32 14.44
C SER A 114 -36.83 -12.50 15.47
N ILE A 115 -35.58 -12.87 15.71
CA ILE A 115 -34.64 -12.14 16.56
C ILE A 115 -33.31 -11.96 15.82
N THR A 116 -32.72 -10.77 15.88
CA THR A 116 -31.40 -10.50 15.32
C THR A 116 -30.32 -10.65 16.39
N LEU A 117 -29.39 -11.56 16.17
CA LEU A 117 -28.16 -11.65 16.94
C LEU A 117 -27.22 -10.54 16.47
N THR A 118 -26.73 -9.70 17.38
CA THR A 118 -25.81 -8.61 17.04
C THR A 118 -24.43 -8.81 17.67
N VAL A 119 -23.38 -8.43 16.95
CA VAL A 119 -21.98 -8.56 17.39
C VAL A 119 -21.75 -7.73 18.67
N LYS A 120 -20.95 -8.26 19.61
CA LYS A 120 -20.44 -7.46 20.75
C LYS A 120 -19.38 -6.50 20.18
N GLU A 121 -19.61 -5.20 20.30
CA GLU A 121 -18.62 -4.21 19.90
C GLU A 121 -17.32 -4.38 20.70
N SER A 122 -16.19 -4.42 20.00
CA SER A 122 -14.86 -4.52 20.61
C SER A 122 -14.57 -3.32 21.50
N VAL A 123 -13.80 -3.57 22.58
CA VAL A 123 -13.25 -2.53 23.46
C VAL A 123 -12.44 -1.54 22.62
N LYS A 124 -12.56 -0.25 22.91
CA LYS A 124 -11.75 0.80 22.29
C LYS A 124 -11.13 1.68 23.37
N ILE A 125 -9.85 2.00 23.21
CA ILE A 125 -9.12 2.94 24.06
C ILE A 125 -8.49 4.03 23.19
N SER A 126 -8.47 5.27 23.70
CA SER A 126 -7.69 6.37 23.14
C SER A 126 -6.98 7.14 24.24
N ILE A 127 -5.91 7.85 23.86
CA ILE A 127 -5.12 8.70 24.74
C ILE A 127 -4.79 10.02 24.03
N GLU A 128 -4.97 11.13 24.73
CA GLU A 128 -4.63 12.48 24.30
C GLU A 128 -3.80 13.18 25.40
N ALA A 129 -3.11 14.26 25.07
CA ALA A 129 -2.39 15.10 26.04
C ALA A 129 -2.68 16.60 25.80
N ASP A 130 -2.70 17.40 26.86
CA ASP A 130 -2.89 18.87 26.76
C ASP A 130 -1.72 19.59 26.05
N LYS A 131 -0.53 18.98 26.07
CA LYS A 131 0.66 19.35 25.29
C LYS A 131 1.50 18.11 25.01
N THR A 132 2.25 18.17 23.92
CA THR A 132 3.19 17.11 23.49
C THR A 132 4.65 17.48 23.75
N THR A 133 4.93 18.61 24.40
CA THR A 133 6.29 19.06 24.76
C THR A 133 6.34 19.50 26.23
N ILE A 134 7.33 18.99 26.98
CA ILE A 134 7.60 19.35 28.38
C ILE A 134 9.10 19.60 28.61
N ASP A 135 9.42 20.23 29.73
CA ASP A 135 10.78 20.46 30.24
C ASP A 135 10.82 20.17 31.77
N LYS A 136 11.85 20.63 32.48
CA LYS A 136 11.99 20.45 33.94
C LYS A 136 10.99 21.27 34.78
N ASP A 137 10.41 22.33 34.23
CA ASP A 137 9.53 23.29 34.93
C ASP A 137 8.05 23.15 34.50
N THR A 138 7.76 22.25 33.56
CA THR A 138 6.44 21.99 32.97
C THR A 138 6.06 20.50 33.01
N SER A 139 4.78 20.21 32.80
CA SER A 139 4.20 18.86 32.81
C SER A 139 3.02 18.77 31.84
N ALA A 140 2.73 17.57 31.34
CA ALA A 140 1.59 17.31 30.43
C ALA A 140 0.49 16.53 31.16
N VAL A 141 -0.77 16.80 30.86
CA VAL A 141 -1.95 16.12 31.42
C VAL A 141 -2.55 15.20 30.35
N LEU A 142 -2.62 13.91 30.66
CA LEU A 142 -3.17 12.88 29.81
C LEU A 142 -4.70 12.78 29.98
N THR A 143 -5.40 12.47 28.89
CA THR A 143 -6.82 12.13 28.89
C THR A 143 -7.00 10.77 28.22
N VAL A 144 -7.41 9.76 28.99
CA VAL A 144 -7.67 8.40 28.48
C VAL A 144 -9.16 8.15 28.41
N THR A 145 -9.64 7.71 27.24
CA THR A 145 -11.04 7.32 27.04
C THR A 145 -11.15 5.83 26.75
N VAL A 146 -11.81 5.09 27.65
CA VAL A 146 -12.20 3.69 27.43
C VAL A 146 -13.70 3.61 27.09
N SER A 147 -14.00 3.02 25.94
CA SER A 147 -15.36 2.80 25.42
C SER A 147 -15.57 1.33 25.05
N ASN A 148 -16.84 0.92 24.96
CA ASN A 148 -17.27 -0.46 24.68
C ASN A 148 -16.76 -1.53 25.68
N ALA A 149 -16.27 -1.10 26.84
CA ALA A 149 -15.89 -1.93 27.97
C ALA A 149 -16.85 -1.73 29.15
N THR A 150 -17.04 -2.78 29.95
CA THR A 150 -17.71 -2.74 31.25
C THR A 150 -16.77 -2.19 32.32
N ASN A 151 -15.50 -2.61 32.28
CA ASN A 151 -14.43 -2.09 33.12
C ASN A 151 -13.61 -1.04 32.34
N LYS A 152 -13.67 0.21 32.80
CA LYS A 152 -12.96 1.35 32.19
C LYS A 152 -11.59 1.64 32.81
N ALA A 153 -11.07 0.76 33.67
CA ALA A 153 -9.72 0.90 34.20
C ALA A 153 -8.67 0.66 33.10
N TYR A 154 -7.51 1.30 33.24
CA TYR A 154 -6.40 1.26 32.31
C TYR A 154 -5.06 1.27 33.04
N THR A 155 -3.98 0.93 32.33
CA THR A 155 -2.60 0.96 32.84
C THR A 155 -1.66 1.61 31.84
N TYR A 156 -0.67 2.36 32.34
CA TYR A 156 0.38 2.97 31.51
C TYR A 156 1.66 2.14 31.45
N VAL A 157 2.36 2.24 30.33
CA VAL A 157 3.75 1.82 30.13
C VAL A 157 4.49 2.97 29.44
N CYS A 158 5.58 3.45 30.02
CA CYS A 158 6.47 4.46 29.40
C CYS A 158 7.66 3.77 28.73
N SER A 159 8.11 4.27 27.58
CA SER A 159 9.35 3.79 26.93
C SER A 159 10.62 4.15 27.68
N SER A 160 10.57 5.14 28.58
CA SER A 160 11.72 5.63 29.34
C SER A 160 11.31 6.03 30.77
N ASP A 161 12.24 5.86 31.71
CA ASP A 161 12.08 6.21 33.12
C ASP A 161 12.63 7.62 33.46
N ILE A 162 12.92 8.44 32.44
CA ILE A 162 13.21 9.87 32.61
C ILE A 162 11.97 10.69 32.99
N VAL A 163 10.77 10.21 32.65
CA VAL A 163 9.49 10.79 33.07
C VAL A 163 8.75 9.87 34.04
N LYS A 164 7.83 10.47 34.80
CA LYS A 164 6.92 9.77 35.71
C LYS A 164 5.48 10.19 35.40
N ILE A 165 4.54 9.25 35.51
CA ILE A 165 3.10 9.53 35.42
C ILE A 165 2.48 9.37 36.80
N GLU A 166 1.84 10.42 37.32
CA GLU A 166 1.05 10.39 38.56
C GLU A 166 -0.26 11.15 38.36
N ASN A 167 -1.40 10.50 38.66
CA ASN A 167 -2.75 11.05 38.46
C ASN A 167 -2.93 11.62 37.04
N ASP A 168 -2.50 10.85 36.03
CA ASP A 168 -2.53 11.21 34.61
C ASP A 168 -1.65 12.43 34.23
N VAL A 169 -0.76 12.89 35.12
CA VAL A 169 0.21 13.97 34.83
C VAL A 169 1.61 13.40 34.58
N VAL A 170 2.19 13.76 33.43
CA VAL A 170 3.55 13.43 32.99
C VAL A 170 4.53 14.53 33.39
N SER A 171 5.56 14.18 34.15
CA SER A 171 6.61 15.12 34.60
C SER A 171 8.01 14.53 34.43
N LEU A 172 8.99 15.37 34.10
CA LEU A 172 10.41 15.01 34.06
C LEU A 172 10.93 14.75 35.48
N VAL A 173 11.67 13.64 35.67
CA VAL A 173 12.21 13.20 36.97
C VAL A 173 13.70 12.83 36.96
N LYS A 174 14.35 12.85 35.80
CA LYS A 174 15.79 12.67 35.63
C LYS A 174 16.40 13.79 34.82
N GLU A 175 17.68 14.08 35.07
CA GLU A 175 18.47 14.97 34.22
C GLU A 175 18.73 14.31 32.86
N ILE A 176 18.68 15.11 31.79
CA ILE A 176 19.00 14.74 30.41
C ILE A 176 19.87 15.85 29.80
N THR A 177 20.73 15.51 28.82
CA THR A 177 21.66 16.45 28.17
C THR A 177 21.27 16.82 26.73
N VAL A 178 20.38 16.03 26.13
CA VAL A 178 19.77 16.22 24.81
C VAL A 178 18.27 15.95 24.91
N ASP A 179 17.49 16.57 24.04
CA ASP A 179 16.05 16.32 23.95
C ASP A 179 15.74 14.85 23.68
N LYS A 180 14.70 14.30 24.34
CA LYS A 180 14.29 12.89 24.16
C LYS A 180 12.79 12.76 23.97
N ILE A 181 12.37 11.88 23.07
CA ILE A 181 10.96 11.51 22.91
C ILE A 181 10.64 10.34 23.84
N VAL A 182 9.54 10.45 24.59
CA VAL A 182 8.99 9.37 25.40
C VAL A 182 7.65 8.95 24.84
N THR A 183 7.52 7.66 24.55
CA THR A 183 6.24 7.03 24.21
C THR A 183 5.53 6.60 25.48
N ILE A 184 4.26 6.98 25.60
CA ILE A 184 3.36 6.53 26.66
C ILE A 184 2.30 5.66 26.01
N THR A 185 2.28 4.38 26.37
CA THR A 185 1.27 3.42 25.92
C THR A 185 0.28 3.14 27.04
N VAL A 186 -1.01 3.29 26.76
CA VAL A 186 -2.09 2.90 27.66
C VAL A 186 -2.74 1.60 27.19
N SER A 187 -2.99 0.67 28.10
CA SER A 187 -3.69 -0.60 27.85
C SER A 187 -4.99 -0.66 28.63
N SER A 188 -6.05 -1.23 28.05
CA SER A 188 -7.28 -1.51 28.79
C SER A 188 -7.09 -2.66 29.79
N VAL A 189 -7.74 -2.58 30.96
CA VAL A 189 -7.77 -3.70 31.94
C VAL A 189 -8.81 -4.77 31.56
N GLU A 190 -9.84 -4.43 30.76
CA GLU A 190 -10.79 -5.44 30.24
C GLU A 190 -10.17 -6.25 29.08
N ASP A 191 -9.37 -5.60 28.23
CA ASP A 191 -8.67 -6.23 27.11
C ASP A 191 -7.23 -5.68 26.99
N PRO A 192 -6.23 -6.38 27.52
CA PRO A 192 -4.83 -5.94 27.47
C PRO A 192 -4.19 -5.91 26.08
N LEU A 193 -4.85 -6.43 25.04
CA LEU A 193 -4.40 -6.30 23.65
C LEU A 193 -4.83 -4.95 23.06
N VAL A 194 -5.94 -4.37 23.55
CA VAL A 194 -6.42 -3.05 23.14
C VAL A 194 -5.59 -1.96 23.80
N LYS A 195 -4.78 -1.29 22.97
CA LYS A 195 -3.80 -0.28 23.37
C LYS A 195 -3.94 0.99 22.52
N ALA A 196 -3.55 2.12 23.11
CA ALA A 196 -3.31 3.37 22.39
C ALA A 196 -2.03 4.01 22.94
N SER A 197 -1.34 4.80 22.12
CA SER A 197 -0.05 5.37 22.48
C SER A 197 0.05 6.83 22.04
N ILE A 198 0.88 7.60 22.74
CA ILE A 198 1.18 9.01 22.44
C ILE A 198 2.67 9.29 22.65
N ALA A 199 3.24 10.18 21.83
CA ALA A 199 4.60 10.67 21.99
C ALA A 199 4.64 12.03 22.70
N ILE A 200 5.58 12.18 23.63
CA ILE A 200 5.88 13.42 24.35
C ILE A 200 7.37 13.76 24.17
N LEU A 201 7.67 14.96 23.65
CA LEU A 201 9.02 15.52 23.58
C LEU A 201 9.42 16.10 24.94
N VAL A 202 10.56 15.67 25.47
CA VAL A 202 11.14 16.14 26.73
C VAL A 202 12.38 16.97 26.41
N LYS A 203 12.31 18.27 26.69
CA LYS A 203 13.39 19.23 26.42
C LYS A 203 14.49 19.18 27.47
N ALA A 204 15.74 19.22 27.02
CA ALA A 204 16.89 19.27 27.92
C ALA A 204 17.08 20.66 28.56
N PRO A 205 17.51 20.75 29.84
CA PRO A 205 17.88 22.01 30.45
C PRO A 205 19.16 22.57 29.83
N VAL A 206 19.21 23.89 29.65
CA VAL A 206 20.42 24.58 29.17
C VAL A 206 21.40 24.81 30.32
N VAL A 207 22.66 24.41 30.12
CA VAL A 207 23.74 24.70 31.08
C VAL A 207 24.25 26.13 30.87
N GLU A 208 24.20 26.95 31.92
CA GLU A 208 24.69 28.33 31.86
C GLU A 208 26.22 28.40 31.88
N GLY A 209 26.81 29.22 31.00
CA GLY A 209 28.26 29.32 30.91
C GLY A 209 28.80 30.21 29.80
N ARG A 210 30.12 30.19 29.65
CA ARG A 210 30.89 30.97 28.68
C ARG A 210 32.22 30.29 28.38
N VAL A 211 32.64 30.33 27.12
CA VAL A 211 33.97 29.99 26.64
C VAL A 211 34.42 31.14 25.72
N GLY A 212 35.51 31.83 26.05
CA GLY A 212 35.88 33.06 25.32
C GLY A 212 34.74 34.08 25.31
N ASP A 213 34.32 34.50 24.11
CA ASP A 213 33.16 35.36 23.86
C ASP A 213 31.86 34.57 23.61
N LEU A 214 31.92 33.26 23.34
CA LEU A 214 30.75 32.39 23.20
C LEU A 214 30.06 32.20 24.57
N THR A 215 28.73 32.32 24.61
CA THR A 215 27.92 32.15 25.83
C THR A 215 26.74 31.20 25.63
N SER A 216 26.22 30.66 26.73
CA SER A 216 24.97 29.86 26.72
C SER A 216 23.80 30.62 26.11
N ASP A 217 23.68 31.93 26.35
CA ASP A 217 22.62 32.76 25.78
C ASP A 217 22.71 32.91 24.26
N MET A 218 23.91 32.91 23.66
CA MET A 218 24.06 32.89 22.20
C MET A 218 23.57 31.57 21.61
N ILE A 219 23.89 30.45 22.26
CA ILE A 219 23.42 29.11 21.85
C ILE A 219 21.89 29.02 21.97
N LYS A 220 21.30 29.50 23.08
CA LYS A 220 19.84 29.61 23.23
C LYS A 220 19.19 30.43 22.12
N ALA A 221 19.83 31.52 21.70
CA ALA A 221 19.31 32.36 20.63
C ALA A 221 19.22 31.57 19.31
N ILE A 222 20.31 30.96 18.86
CA ILE A 222 20.27 30.13 17.63
C ILE A 222 19.49 28.82 17.80
N GLY A 223 19.22 28.38 19.03
CA GLY A 223 18.37 27.24 19.37
C GLY A 223 16.86 27.52 19.34
N ASN A 224 16.42 28.69 18.87
CA ASN A 224 15.01 29.01 18.70
C ASN A 224 14.34 28.06 17.69
N SER A 225 13.14 27.54 17.98
CA SER A 225 12.41 26.67 17.05
C SER A 225 12.07 27.35 15.72
N SER A 226 11.96 28.69 15.72
CA SER A 226 11.81 29.53 14.54
C SER A 226 13.17 30.05 14.08
N ILE A 227 13.67 29.58 12.93
CA ILE A 227 14.98 29.98 12.39
C ILE A 227 15.07 29.73 10.88
N THR A 228 15.87 30.54 10.18
CA THR A 228 16.30 30.28 8.80
C THR A 228 17.81 30.05 8.78
N VAL A 229 18.21 28.94 8.17
CA VAL A 229 19.59 28.47 8.00
C VAL A 229 19.89 28.52 6.51
N THR A 230 20.98 29.18 6.10
CA THR A 230 21.40 29.29 4.69
C THR A 230 22.88 29.03 4.58
N GLY A 231 23.32 28.28 3.57
CA GLY A 231 24.73 27.94 3.46
C GLY A 231 25.11 27.19 2.20
N ILE A 232 26.30 26.61 2.24
CA ILE A 232 26.86 25.74 1.21
C ILE A 232 27.19 24.39 1.86
N LEU A 233 26.77 23.33 1.19
CA LEU A 233 27.24 21.96 1.43
C LEU A 233 28.21 21.61 0.29
N THR A 234 29.37 21.03 0.62
CA THR A 234 30.38 20.65 -0.37
C THR A 234 30.79 19.20 -0.18
N ASP A 235 30.52 18.38 -1.19
CA ASP A 235 31.00 17.00 -1.24
C ASP A 235 32.37 16.94 -1.91
N TYR A 236 33.29 16.19 -1.29
CA TYR A 236 34.61 15.91 -1.82
C TYR A 236 34.78 14.42 -2.10
N TYR A 237 35.24 14.09 -3.31
CA TYR A 237 35.86 12.79 -3.59
C TYR A 237 37.28 13.04 -4.10
N GLN A 238 38.28 12.53 -3.40
CA GLN A 238 39.68 12.66 -3.79
C GLN A 238 40.28 11.28 -4.09
N ASP A 239 40.62 11.05 -5.36
CA ASP A 239 41.39 9.89 -5.82
C ASP A 239 42.89 10.20 -5.68
N PHE A 240 43.61 9.39 -4.90
CA PHE A 240 45.03 9.57 -4.61
C PHE A 240 45.95 8.95 -5.68
N GLU A 241 45.44 8.01 -6.50
CA GLU A 241 46.19 7.41 -7.61
C GLU A 241 46.04 8.23 -8.90
N GLN A 242 44.83 8.75 -9.15
CA GLN A 242 44.39 9.36 -10.39
C GLN A 242 43.62 10.66 -10.08
N SER A 243 44.36 11.74 -9.78
CA SER A 243 43.77 13.02 -9.36
C SER A 243 42.72 13.63 -10.31
N PHE A 244 42.69 13.23 -11.59
CA PHE A 244 41.64 13.66 -12.54
C PHE A 244 40.27 12.99 -12.32
N ASN A 245 40.20 11.90 -11.53
CA ASN A 245 38.95 11.31 -11.06
C ASN A 245 38.40 12.03 -9.81
N SER A 246 39.17 12.93 -9.21
CA SER A 246 38.71 13.69 -8.04
C SER A 246 37.61 14.66 -8.44
N THR A 247 36.54 14.72 -7.66
CA THR A 247 35.40 15.61 -7.88
C THR A 247 35.11 16.44 -6.64
N THR A 248 34.46 17.59 -6.88
CA THR A 248 33.97 18.46 -5.81
C THR A 248 32.67 19.06 -6.30
N HIS A 249 31.61 18.85 -5.53
CA HIS A 249 30.27 19.34 -5.86
C HIS A 249 29.82 20.28 -4.74
N GLU A 250 29.47 21.50 -5.10
CA GLU A 250 28.95 22.51 -4.16
C GLU A 250 27.45 22.68 -4.39
N TYR A 251 26.70 22.72 -3.30
CA TYR A 251 25.26 22.90 -3.31
C TYR A 251 24.87 24.08 -2.42
N ASN A 252 24.00 24.96 -2.92
CA ASN A 252 23.35 25.95 -2.07
C ASN A 252 22.26 25.23 -1.27
N ILE A 253 22.20 25.49 0.04
CA ILE A 253 21.16 24.98 0.93
C ILE A 253 20.45 26.12 1.67
N GLU A 254 19.13 26.04 1.75
CA GLU A 254 18.31 26.84 2.66
C GLU A 254 17.37 25.90 3.42
N VAL A 255 17.30 26.06 4.74
CA VAL A 255 16.34 25.37 5.61
C VAL A 255 15.66 26.39 6.53
N ARG A 256 14.33 26.35 6.56
CA ARG A 256 13.45 27.16 7.40
C ARG A 256 12.77 26.23 8.38
N MET A 257 12.75 26.60 9.65
CA MET A 257 12.17 25.79 10.73
C MET A 257 11.19 26.60 11.57
N ASN A 258 10.17 25.91 12.08
CA ASN A 258 9.24 26.34 13.13
C ASN A 258 8.82 25.12 13.98
N ASP A 259 8.10 25.31 15.08
CA ASP A 259 7.55 24.16 15.82
C ASP A 259 6.58 23.36 14.94
N GLY A 260 6.92 22.09 14.70
CA GLY A 260 6.14 21.18 13.87
C GLY A 260 6.15 21.49 12.36
N ALA A 261 7.09 22.29 11.86
CA ALA A 261 7.24 22.55 10.43
C ALA A 261 8.70 22.76 10.02
N TRP A 262 9.07 22.18 8.89
CA TRP A 262 10.41 22.21 8.31
C TRP A 262 10.27 22.35 6.79
N ASP A 263 10.95 23.33 6.21
CA ASP A 263 10.84 23.70 4.80
C ASP A 263 12.25 23.90 4.27
N SER A 264 12.57 23.32 3.12
CA SER A 264 13.93 23.34 2.59
C SER A 264 13.99 23.50 1.08
N VAL A 265 15.11 24.05 0.65
CA VAL A 265 15.47 24.24 -0.75
C VAL A 265 16.94 23.87 -0.91
N TRP A 266 17.27 23.14 -1.97
CA TRP A 266 18.66 23.00 -2.41
C TRP A 266 18.81 23.04 -3.92
N SER A 267 20.04 23.31 -4.38
CA SER A 267 20.41 23.35 -5.79
C SER A 267 21.92 23.18 -5.96
N ILE A 268 22.35 22.67 -7.12
CA ILE A 268 23.74 22.71 -7.55
C ILE A 268 24.15 24.18 -7.74
N LYS A 269 25.26 24.57 -7.13
CA LYS A 269 25.75 25.94 -7.13
C LYS A 269 26.20 26.38 -8.53
N GLY A 270 25.63 27.48 -9.02
CA GLY A 270 25.77 27.97 -10.40
C GLY A 270 24.78 27.38 -11.40
N GLU A 271 23.92 26.45 -10.97
CA GLU A 271 22.84 25.83 -11.76
C GLU A 271 21.48 25.94 -11.03
N GLU A 272 21.28 27.03 -10.28
CA GLU A 272 20.15 27.22 -9.36
C GLU A 272 18.78 27.09 -10.05
N GLU A 273 18.64 27.59 -11.28
CA GLU A 273 17.39 27.56 -12.04
C GLU A 273 17.05 26.16 -12.62
N THR A 274 18.03 25.25 -12.69
CA THR A 274 17.91 23.95 -13.39
C THR A 274 18.11 22.72 -12.50
N SER A 275 18.48 22.93 -11.23
CA SER A 275 18.77 21.85 -10.26
C SER A 275 18.00 21.99 -8.94
N ARG A 276 17.06 22.93 -8.87
CA ARG A 276 16.31 23.29 -7.66
C ARG A 276 15.38 22.16 -7.22
N LEU A 277 15.49 21.76 -5.96
CA LEU A 277 14.60 20.81 -5.30
C LEU A 277 14.11 21.39 -3.97
N GLU A 278 12.87 21.08 -3.62
CA GLU A 278 12.19 21.58 -2.41
C GLU A 278 11.48 20.46 -1.65
N ASP A 279 11.45 20.61 -0.33
CA ASP A 279 10.73 19.73 0.58
C ASP A 279 10.10 20.55 1.72
N ASN A 280 8.77 20.47 1.86
CA ASN A 280 8.01 21.08 2.95
C ASN A 280 7.32 19.97 3.77
N TYR A 281 7.77 19.78 5.00
CA TYR A 281 7.29 18.76 5.93
C TYR A 281 6.65 19.39 7.17
N ARG A 282 5.59 18.76 7.69
CA ARG A 282 4.95 19.14 8.95
C ARG A 282 4.63 17.96 9.85
N ARG A 283 4.52 18.27 11.14
CA ARG A 283 3.97 17.41 12.18
C ARG A 283 2.47 17.28 11.96
N GLY A 284 2.05 16.12 11.47
CA GLY A 284 0.65 15.84 11.14
C GLY A 284 -0.26 15.81 12.35
N LYS A 285 -1.58 15.86 12.10
CA LYS A 285 -2.58 15.99 13.17
C LYS A 285 -2.79 14.72 13.99
N THR A 286 -2.52 13.55 13.39
CA THR A 286 -2.74 12.25 14.03
C THR A 286 -1.48 11.80 14.76
N ASN A 287 -1.51 11.86 16.10
CA ASN A 287 -0.52 11.24 16.99
C ASN A 287 -0.87 9.76 17.23
N GLY A 288 0.08 8.97 17.76
CA GLY A 288 -0.09 7.55 18.01
C GLY A 288 0.11 6.66 16.78
N LEU A 289 0.53 7.23 15.64
CA LEU A 289 0.97 6.45 14.49
C LEU A 289 2.30 5.76 14.82
N LYS A 290 2.55 4.62 14.18
CA LYS A 290 3.72 3.76 14.40
C LYS A 290 4.46 3.55 13.07
N ASP A 291 5.77 3.77 13.08
CA ASP A 291 6.64 3.52 11.91
C ASP A 291 7.11 2.07 11.82
N GLN A 292 7.90 1.74 10.79
CA GLN A 292 8.45 0.38 10.57
C GLN A 292 9.40 -0.09 11.67
N TYR A 293 10.05 0.83 12.40
CA TYR A 293 10.97 0.52 13.50
C TYR A 293 10.25 0.42 14.86
N GLY A 294 8.97 0.81 14.88
CA GLY A 294 8.14 0.81 16.08
C GLY A 294 8.21 2.10 16.89
N ASN A 295 8.84 3.15 16.36
CA ASN A 295 8.71 4.48 16.94
C ASN A 295 7.25 4.94 16.81
N ILE A 296 6.79 5.69 17.80
CA ILE A 296 5.43 6.20 17.85
C ILE A 296 5.47 7.73 17.88
N GLY A 297 4.57 8.37 17.14
CA GLY A 297 4.51 9.83 17.02
C GLY A 297 3.35 10.34 16.18
N HIS A 298 3.47 11.59 15.77
CA HIS A 298 2.61 12.20 14.75
C HIS A 298 3.04 11.72 13.36
N GLY A 299 2.10 11.60 12.43
CA GLY A 299 2.46 11.37 11.02
C GLY A 299 3.34 12.48 10.45
N LEU A 300 4.34 12.13 9.65
CA LEU A 300 5.08 13.08 8.82
C LEU A 300 4.21 13.43 7.60
N GLU A 301 3.74 14.66 7.50
CA GLU A 301 2.97 15.15 6.34
C GLU A 301 3.89 15.95 5.41
N LYS A 302 3.97 15.61 4.12
CA LYS A 302 4.59 16.44 3.08
C LYS A 302 3.53 17.35 2.46
N ILE A 303 3.82 18.63 2.31
CA ILE A 303 2.92 19.63 1.72
C ILE A 303 3.48 20.07 0.37
N TYR A 304 2.64 20.13 -0.66
CA TYR A 304 3.04 20.43 -2.04
C TYR A 304 1.87 21.02 -2.84
N ILE A 305 2.15 21.51 -4.05
CA ILE A 305 1.11 21.90 -5.01
C ILE A 305 0.77 20.70 -5.92
N ASN A 306 -0.44 20.15 -5.79
CA ASN A 306 -0.84 18.98 -6.55
C ASN A 306 -0.99 19.27 -8.07
N LYS A 307 -1.21 18.24 -8.88
CA LYS A 307 -1.39 18.36 -10.35
C LYS A 307 -2.57 19.26 -10.79
N LYS A 308 -3.48 19.63 -9.89
CA LYS A 308 -4.58 20.59 -10.14
C LYS A 308 -4.20 22.04 -9.90
N ASN A 309 -2.98 22.30 -9.42
CA ASN A 309 -2.55 23.59 -8.88
C ASN A 309 -3.26 23.95 -7.57
N GLU A 310 -3.50 22.96 -6.71
CA GLU A 310 -4.14 23.12 -5.40
C GLU A 310 -3.17 22.69 -4.28
N VAL A 311 -3.28 23.29 -3.10
CA VAL A 311 -2.45 22.90 -1.94
C VAL A 311 -2.94 21.56 -1.40
N GLU A 312 -2.04 20.59 -1.31
CA GLU A 312 -2.31 19.25 -0.79
C GLU A 312 -1.27 18.85 0.26
N SER A 313 -1.65 17.92 1.14
CA SER A 313 -0.72 17.28 2.08
C SER A 313 -0.88 15.76 2.02
N ALA A 314 0.23 15.04 1.90
CA ALA A 314 0.26 13.57 1.92
C ALA A 314 1.03 13.06 3.12
N LEU A 315 0.53 11.99 3.74
CA LEU A 315 1.27 11.25 4.77
C LEU A 315 2.43 10.51 4.11
N VAL A 316 3.66 10.80 4.52
CA VAL A 316 4.87 10.14 4.02
C VAL A 316 4.87 8.70 4.53
N LYS A 317 5.19 7.75 3.64
CA LYS A 317 5.24 6.32 3.94
C LYS A 317 6.51 5.68 3.36
N ASP A 318 6.89 4.55 3.92
CA ASP A 318 7.91 3.67 3.37
C ASP A 318 7.38 2.76 2.24
N TYR A 319 8.26 1.92 1.70
CA TYR A 319 7.98 0.91 0.67
C TYR A 319 6.97 -0.20 1.09
N MET A 320 6.58 -0.26 2.36
CA MET A 320 5.56 -1.16 2.94
C MET A 320 4.25 -0.40 3.29
N SER A 321 4.15 0.86 2.86
CA SER A 321 3.10 1.81 3.20
C SER A 321 2.88 1.98 4.70
N VAL A 322 3.95 1.87 5.49
CA VAL A 322 3.99 2.24 6.91
C VAL A 322 4.29 3.74 7.00
N PRO A 323 3.54 4.53 7.79
CA PRO A 323 3.79 5.96 7.88
C PRO A 323 5.12 6.27 8.57
N SER A 324 5.86 7.23 8.04
CA SER A 324 6.95 7.88 8.77
C SER A 324 6.36 8.75 9.89
N VAL A 325 6.99 8.76 11.07
CA VAL A 325 6.57 9.60 12.19
C VAL A 325 7.49 10.80 12.36
N TRP A 326 6.92 11.99 12.54
CA TRP A 326 7.63 13.28 12.67
C TRP A 326 8.75 13.20 13.71
N GLU A 327 8.43 12.68 14.90
CA GLU A 327 9.35 12.51 16.02
C GLU A 327 10.60 11.67 15.68
N ALA A 328 10.55 10.76 14.71
CA ALA A 328 11.71 9.96 14.31
C ALA A 328 12.57 10.63 13.21
N GLN A 329 12.10 11.71 12.57
CA GLN A 329 12.81 12.34 11.46
C GLN A 329 13.81 13.41 11.90
N HIS A 330 13.66 13.96 13.12
CA HIS A 330 14.52 15.03 13.64
C HIS A 330 14.56 16.32 12.79
N LEU A 331 13.49 16.58 12.02
CA LEU A 331 13.31 17.77 11.19
C LEU A 331 12.88 19.00 12.01
N TRP A 332 13.66 19.38 13.02
CA TRP A 332 13.48 20.62 13.77
C TRP A 332 14.80 21.09 14.38
N ASN A 333 14.87 22.36 14.79
CA ASN A 333 16.13 22.94 15.23
C ASN A 333 16.66 22.28 16.51
N HIS A 334 17.83 21.63 16.40
CA HIS A 334 18.55 20.98 17.49
C HIS A 334 19.71 21.81 18.09
N LEU A 335 20.00 23.01 17.56
CA LEU A 335 21.15 23.84 17.98
C LEU A 335 21.12 24.22 19.47
N GLY A 336 19.93 24.34 20.06
CA GLY A 336 19.75 24.63 21.49
C GLY A 336 20.30 23.56 22.44
N ASN A 337 20.60 22.35 21.92
CA ASN A 337 21.11 21.22 22.70
C ASN A 337 22.65 21.24 22.82
N LEU A 338 23.35 22.14 22.10
CA LEU A 338 24.80 22.29 22.17
C LEU A 338 25.21 22.80 23.56
N GLN A 339 25.97 22.00 24.29
CA GLN A 339 26.35 22.34 25.67
C GLN A 339 27.59 23.24 25.71
N ILE A 340 27.48 24.43 26.30
CA ILE A 340 28.58 25.40 26.40
C ILE A 340 29.84 24.83 27.05
N SER A 341 29.69 23.86 27.96
CA SER A 341 30.78 23.16 28.65
C SER A 341 31.62 22.24 27.75
N LYS A 342 31.18 21.97 26.51
CA LYS A 342 31.91 21.17 25.52
C LYS A 342 32.68 22.01 24.50
N PHE A 343 32.61 23.34 24.56
CA PHE A 343 33.36 24.18 23.63
C PHE A 343 34.79 24.49 24.11
N THR A 344 35.71 24.56 23.16
CA THR A 344 37.07 25.09 23.32
C THR A 344 37.36 26.10 22.22
N TYR A 345 38.01 27.21 22.54
CA TYR A 345 38.38 28.22 21.55
C TYR A 345 39.71 27.88 20.87
N ASP A 346 39.70 27.79 19.54
CA ASP A 346 40.89 27.71 18.69
C ASP A 346 41.24 29.13 18.20
N ALA A 347 42.41 29.62 18.63
CA ALA A 347 42.90 30.96 18.31
C ALA A 347 43.69 31.03 17.00
N GLU A 348 44.03 29.89 16.36
CA GLU A 348 44.68 29.87 15.04
C GLU A 348 43.64 29.95 13.91
N GLN A 349 42.47 29.35 14.13
CA GLN A 349 41.34 29.37 13.19
C GLN A 349 40.25 30.41 13.53
N GLU A 350 40.32 31.04 14.71
CA GLU A 350 39.33 31.99 15.25
C GLU A 350 37.91 31.39 15.41
N VAL A 351 37.83 30.11 15.81
CA VAL A 351 36.58 29.34 15.96
C VAL A 351 36.40 28.70 17.34
N TYR A 352 35.17 28.35 17.69
CA TYR A 352 34.83 27.56 18.87
C TYR A 352 34.55 26.12 18.47
N VAL A 353 35.50 25.22 18.78
CA VAL A 353 35.42 23.78 18.51
C VAL A 353 34.47 23.11 19.51
N TYR A 354 33.50 22.32 19.05
CA TYR A 354 32.67 21.48 19.90
C TYR A 354 33.34 20.11 20.11
N ASN A 355 33.66 19.77 21.36
CA ASN A 355 34.32 18.52 21.70
C ASN A 355 33.29 17.38 21.78
N ILE A 356 33.10 16.71 20.64
CA ILE A 356 32.26 15.52 20.48
C ILE A 356 32.93 14.34 21.20
N ASN A 357 32.16 13.56 21.96
CA ASN A 357 32.61 12.27 22.49
C ASN A 357 31.98 11.14 21.69
N HIS A 358 32.73 10.54 20.76
CA HIS A 358 32.27 9.45 19.90
C HIS A 358 31.92 8.15 20.63
N GLU A 359 32.31 7.98 21.91
CA GLU A 359 31.81 6.86 22.75
C GLU A 359 30.46 7.20 23.44
N ASN A 360 29.96 8.43 23.32
CA ASN A 360 28.70 8.86 23.90
C ASN A 360 27.57 8.89 22.86
N ILE A 361 26.58 8.02 23.02
CA ILE A 361 25.48 7.89 22.07
C ILE A 361 24.59 9.14 21.96
N ASP A 362 24.44 9.93 23.03
CA ASP A 362 23.66 11.17 22.99
C ASP A 362 24.40 12.28 22.19
N ASP A 363 25.75 12.27 22.17
CA ASP A 363 26.55 13.17 21.33
C ASP A 363 26.47 12.78 19.85
N LEU A 364 26.62 11.50 19.54
CA LEU A 364 26.47 10.99 18.18
C LEU A 364 25.08 11.31 17.64
N TYR A 365 24.02 11.00 18.40
CA TYR A 365 22.65 11.36 18.02
C TYR A 365 22.47 12.86 17.81
N LEU A 366 23.04 13.73 18.67
CA LEU A 366 22.97 15.17 18.44
C LEU A 366 23.62 15.60 17.11
N MET A 367 24.77 15.00 16.75
CA MET A 367 25.43 15.28 15.48
C MET A 367 24.61 14.79 14.28
N THR A 368 23.99 13.61 14.36
CA THR A 368 23.05 13.10 13.35
C THR A 368 21.84 14.02 13.20
N TYR A 369 21.25 14.46 14.31
CA TYR A 369 20.05 15.31 14.28
C TYR A 369 20.36 16.72 13.77
N LEU A 370 21.56 17.26 14.02
CA LEU A 370 22.00 18.52 13.43
C LEU A 370 22.24 18.40 11.92
N SER A 371 22.80 17.28 11.46
CA SER A 371 22.91 16.97 10.02
C SER A 371 21.53 17.00 9.32
N TYR A 372 20.54 16.28 9.86
CA TYR A 372 19.21 16.15 9.25
C TYR A 372 18.37 17.44 9.37
N SER A 373 18.51 18.17 10.49
CA SER A 373 17.72 19.39 10.70
C SER A 373 18.26 20.62 9.96
N LEU A 374 19.58 20.69 9.71
CA LEU A 374 20.23 21.85 9.09
C LEU A 374 20.49 21.69 7.60
N THR A 375 20.36 20.49 7.04
CA THR A 375 20.59 20.22 5.62
C THR A 375 19.47 19.36 5.03
N PRO A 376 19.08 19.55 3.76
CA PRO A 376 18.08 18.71 3.08
C PRO A 376 18.68 17.51 2.34
N MET A 377 19.99 17.26 2.48
CA MET A 377 20.72 16.29 1.65
C MET A 377 21.51 15.26 2.46
N LEU A 378 21.94 15.59 3.68
CA LEU A 378 22.88 14.74 4.42
C LEU A 378 22.14 13.67 5.24
N SER A 379 22.47 12.40 4.99
CA SER A 379 22.05 11.26 5.84
C SER A 379 23.14 10.79 6.82
N ASP A 380 24.32 11.41 6.78
CA ASP A 380 25.47 11.05 7.59
C ASP A 380 25.52 11.81 8.93
N THR A 381 26.37 11.34 9.83
CA THR A 381 26.62 11.99 11.12
C THR A 381 27.81 12.94 11.03
N LEU A 382 27.72 14.10 11.67
CA LEU A 382 28.83 15.07 11.73
C LEU A 382 29.93 14.55 12.67
N ASP A 383 31.16 14.51 12.18
CA ASP A 383 32.37 14.19 12.97
C ASP A 383 32.96 15.44 13.63
N GLN A 384 32.74 16.62 13.04
CA GLN A 384 33.30 17.89 13.51
C GLN A 384 32.25 19.00 13.46
N LEU A 385 32.26 19.87 14.47
CA LEU A 385 31.38 21.04 14.55
C LEU A 385 32.13 22.22 15.19
N PHE A 386 32.01 23.38 14.56
CA PHE A 386 32.61 24.64 14.97
C PHE A 386 31.59 25.76 14.91
N LEU A 387 31.68 26.73 15.84
CA LEU A 387 30.92 27.97 15.78
C LEU A 387 31.85 29.17 15.58
N VAL A 388 31.44 30.09 14.71
CA VAL A 388 32.12 31.39 14.51
C VAL A 388 31.33 32.46 15.26
N VAL A 389 32.03 33.28 16.06
CA VAL A 389 31.41 34.36 16.85
C VAL A 389 31.98 35.71 16.42
N GLU A 390 31.12 36.58 15.90
CA GLU A 390 31.46 37.94 15.45
C GLU A 390 30.46 38.93 16.07
N ASP A 391 30.92 40.12 16.47
CA ASP A 391 30.09 41.19 17.07
C ASP A 391 29.17 40.72 18.23
N GLY A 392 29.61 39.71 19.00
CA GLY A 392 28.85 39.14 20.11
C GLY A 392 27.66 38.28 19.70
N LYS A 393 27.71 37.66 18.52
CA LYS A 393 26.71 36.71 18.00
C LYS A 393 27.40 35.52 17.33
N ILE A 394 26.78 34.36 17.38
CA ILE A 394 27.16 33.25 16.51
C ILE A 394 26.70 33.62 15.08
N THR A 395 27.63 33.78 14.15
CA THR A 395 27.33 34.15 12.76
C THR A 395 27.32 32.95 11.83
N LYS A 396 28.18 31.95 12.09
CA LYS A 396 28.27 30.72 11.31
C LYS A 396 28.37 29.47 12.18
N LEU A 397 27.94 28.35 11.61
CA LEU A 397 28.34 27.00 12.00
C LEU A 397 29.11 26.39 10.82
N LEU A 398 30.26 25.79 11.14
CA LEU A 398 31.03 24.97 10.21
C LEU A 398 30.97 23.53 10.71
N ALA A 399 30.79 22.57 9.81
CA ALA A 399 30.80 21.15 10.17
C ALA A 399 31.40 20.28 9.06
N GLN A 400 31.77 19.05 9.44
CA GLN A 400 32.30 18.04 8.54
C GLN A 400 31.76 16.66 8.94
N THR A 401 31.50 15.78 7.96
CA THR A 401 31.29 14.35 8.20
C THR A 401 32.61 13.62 8.47
N GLU A 402 32.51 12.34 8.85
CA GLU A 402 33.68 11.44 8.94
C GLU A 402 34.39 11.33 7.57
N ILE A 403 35.72 11.29 7.58
CA ILE A 403 36.49 11.06 6.35
C ILE A 403 36.54 9.56 6.08
N LEU A 404 35.81 9.11 5.06
CA LEU A 404 35.81 7.73 4.61
C LEU A 404 37.03 7.48 3.72
N TYR A 405 37.87 6.52 4.11
CA TYR A 405 39.00 6.07 3.31
C TYR A 405 38.65 4.79 2.52
N TYR A 406 39.03 4.76 1.25
CA TYR A 406 38.81 3.61 0.37
C TYR A 406 40.10 2.81 0.21
N GLY A 407 40.01 1.49 0.38
CA GLY A 407 41.15 0.56 0.24
C GLY A 407 42.03 0.39 1.48
N ALA A 408 41.99 1.31 2.44
CA ALA A 408 42.70 1.23 3.72
C ALA A 408 41.99 2.05 4.82
N ASP A 409 42.38 1.84 6.08
CA ASP A 409 41.83 2.54 7.25
C ASP A 409 42.49 3.92 7.51
N THR A 410 43.58 4.26 6.82
CA THR A 410 44.26 5.56 6.96
C THR A 410 44.62 6.18 5.62
N ARG A 411 44.84 7.50 5.63
CA ARG A 411 45.12 8.31 4.44
C ARG A 411 46.36 7.87 3.67
N GLU A 412 47.39 7.40 4.36
CA GLU A 412 48.70 7.07 3.77
C GLU A 412 48.63 5.87 2.81
N ASP A 413 47.76 4.91 3.11
CA ASP A 413 47.63 3.64 2.38
C ASP A 413 46.34 3.54 1.56
N ALA A 414 45.44 4.53 1.64
CA ALA A 414 44.18 4.58 0.91
C ALA A 414 44.37 4.89 -0.59
N SER A 415 43.49 4.38 -1.44
CA SER A 415 43.44 4.73 -2.87
C SER A 415 42.60 5.98 -3.15
N ALA A 416 41.62 6.27 -2.31
CA ALA A 416 40.79 7.48 -2.35
C ALA A 416 40.24 7.84 -0.97
N MET A 417 39.66 9.03 -0.83
CA MET A 417 38.81 9.40 0.30
C MET A 417 37.58 10.20 -0.12
N SER A 418 36.54 10.18 0.70
CA SER A 418 35.37 11.07 0.59
C SER A 418 34.95 11.65 1.94
N TYR A 419 34.37 12.85 1.90
CA TYR A 419 33.77 13.54 3.04
C TYR A 419 32.97 14.75 2.55
N THR A 420 32.14 15.30 3.42
CA THR A 420 31.30 16.47 3.14
C THR A 420 31.60 17.57 4.17
N THR A 421 31.68 18.82 3.72
CA THR A 421 31.70 20.00 4.61
C THR A 421 30.41 20.80 4.50
N ILE A 422 30.05 21.49 5.58
CA ILE A 422 28.88 22.35 5.68
C ILE A 422 29.32 23.69 6.25
N GLU A 423 29.04 24.78 5.54
CA GLU A 423 29.15 26.16 6.05
C GLU A 423 27.77 26.81 6.01
N VAL A 424 27.17 27.06 7.17
CA VAL A 424 25.84 27.69 7.28
C VAL A 424 25.86 28.94 8.15
N SER A 425 24.97 29.88 7.83
CA SER A 425 24.72 31.13 8.56
C SER A 425 23.26 31.19 9.02
N PHE A 426 23.00 31.95 10.08
CA PHE A 426 21.70 32.03 10.75
C PHE A 426 20.99 33.37 10.52
N SER A 427 19.71 33.33 10.17
CA SER A 427 18.86 34.50 9.97
C SER A 427 17.43 34.27 10.49
N ASN A 428 16.65 35.34 10.59
CA ASN A 428 15.22 35.33 10.99
C ASN A 428 14.91 34.60 12.31
N VAL A 429 15.90 34.50 13.21
CA VAL A 429 15.79 33.82 14.51
C VAL A 429 14.64 34.38 15.35
N GLY A 430 13.64 33.54 15.63
CA GLY A 430 12.41 33.90 16.33
C GLY A 430 11.33 34.56 15.47
N THR A 431 11.54 34.67 14.15
CA THR A 431 10.65 35.39 13.20
C THR A 431 10.46 34.67 11.85
N THR A 432 11.05 33.50 11.64
CA THR A 432 10.83 32.69 10.43
C THR A 432 9.37 32.23 10.38
N GLU A 433 8.71 32.43 9.24
CA GLU A 433 7.37 31.89 8.99
C GLU A 433 7.47 30.84 7.88
N ILE A 434 6.96 29.64 8.14
CA ILE A 434 6.74 28.62 7.09
C ILE A 434 5.26 28.70 6.73
N LYS A 435 4.99 28.96 5.47
CA LYS A 435 3.62 29.09 4.93
C LYS A 435 3.26 27.83 4.17
N ASP A 436 1.96 27.65 3.92
CA ASP A 436 1.53 26.73 2.88
C ASP A 436 2.07 27.24 1.54
N PRO A 437 2.49 26.35 0.62
CA PRO A 437 2.81 26.77 -0.74
C PRO A 437 1.56 27.40 -1.37
N THR A 438 1.75 28.40 -2.23
CA THR A 438 0.63 29.06 -2.90
C THR A 438 0.42 28.45 -4.29
N PRO A 439 -0.84 28.22 -4.73
CA PRO A 439 -1.16 27.91 -6.11
C PRO A 439 -0.41 28.82 -7.09
N PHE A 440 0.19 28.23 -8.11
CA PHE A 440 1.00 28.96 -9.06
C PHE A 440 0.13 29.81 -10.00
N GLU A 441 0.60 31.02 -10.30
CA GLU A 441 0.00 31.88 -11.31
C GLU A 441 0.40 31.45 -12.73
N ALA A 442 -0.38 31.86 -13.73
CA ALA A 442 -0.13 31.53 -15.13
C ALA A 442 1.25 32.04 -15.58
N SER A 443 2.09 31.15 -16.13
CA SER A 443 3.39 31.51 -16.71
C SER A 443 3.25 32.19 -18.08
N GLU A 444 4.32 32.82 -18.58
CA GLU A 444 4.36 33.39 -19.94
C GLU A 444 4.04 32.30 -20.99
N ASN A 445 3.26 32.62 -22.01
CA ASN A 445 2.87 31.70 -23.10
C ASN A 445 2.07 30.46 -22.64
N SER A 446 1.68 30.34 -21.36
CA SER A 446 0.97 29.18 -20.81
C SER A 446 -0.40 28.93 -21.46
N GLU A 447 -0.97 29.91 -22.17
CA GLU A 447 -2.18 29.74 -22.98
C GLU A 447 -2.02 28.70 -24.09
N TYR A 448 -0.82 28.50 -24.64
CA TYR A 448 -0.56 27.45 -25.64
C TYR A 448 -0.51 26.06 -24.99
N LEU A 449 0.02 25.98 -23.76
CA LEU A 449 0.05 24.75 -22.97
C LEU A 449 -1.37 24.33 -22.55
N ALA A 450 -2.16 25.26 -22.04
CA ALA A 450 -3.56 25.02 -21.70
C ALA A 450 -4.39 24.51 -22.90
N GLN A 451 -4.20 25.11 -24.08
CA GLN A 451 -4.84 24.65 -25.32
C GLN A 451 -4.38 23.23 -25.74
N ALA A 452 -3.10 22.90 -25.57
CA ALA A 452 -2.58 21.58 -25.89
C ALA A 452 -3.14 20.50 -24.94
N ILE A 453 -3.22 20.80 -23.64
CA ILE A 453 -3.85 19.94 -22.64
C ILE A 453 -5.32 19.71 -22.98
N GLU A 454 -6.09 20.78 -23.24
CA GLU A 454 -7.52 20.69 -23.58
C GLU A 454 -7.76 19.87 -24.87
N LYS A 455 -6.87 19.95 -25.86
CA LYS A 455 -6.94 19.11 -27.06
C LYS A 455 -6.65 17.64 -26.75
N MET A 456 -5.63 17.33 -25.97
CA MET A 456 -5.28 15.95 -25.63
C MET A 456 -6.36 15.29 -24.76
N GLN A 457 -6.98 16.03 -23.82
CA GLN A 457 -8.15 15.57 -23.07
C GLN A 457 -9.35 15.19 -23.95
N LYS A 458 -9.41 15.69 -25.19
CA LYS A 458 -10.48 15.41 -26.17
C LYS A 458 -10.00 14.49 -27.31
N ALA A 459 -8.74 14.09 -27.33
CA ALA A 459 -8.17 13.29 -28.41
C ALA A 459 -8.50 11.81 -28.20
N ASP A 460 -9.39 11.27 -29.04
CA ASP A 460 -9.69 9.83 -29.10
C ASP A 460 -8.76 9.06 -30.06
N ASN A 461 -7.84 9.77 -30.73
CA ASN A 461 -6.82 9.19 -31.59
C ASN A 461 -5.58 10.11 -31.72
N TYR A 462 -4.38 9.50 -31.69
CA TYR A 462 -3.08 10.15 -31.88
C TYR A 462 -1.97 9.09 -32.01
N THR A 463 -0.82 9.50 -32.55
CA THR A 463 0.38 8.67 -32.65
C THR A 463 1.43 9.23 -31.69
N PHE A 464 2.14 8.36 -30.97
CA PHE A 464 3.23 8.76 -30.09
C PHE A 464 4.47 7.89 -30.26
N HIS A 465 5.63 8.43 -29.92
CA HIS A 465 6.89 7.70 -29.84
C HIS A 465 7.63 8.11 -28.57
N ALA A 466 7.51 7.27 -27.54
CA ALA A 466 8.28 7.32 -26.32
C ALA A 466 9.68 6.76 -26.59
N LYS A 467 10.71 7.57 -26.40
CA LYS A 467 12.11 7.15 -26.40
C LYS A 467 12.58 7.07 -24.96
N ASP A 468 13.08 5.90 -24.58
CA ASP A 468 13.71 5.63 -23.30
C ASP A 468 15.23 5.91 -23.39
N ILE A 469 15.76 6.65 -22.42
CA ILE A 469 17.19 6.94 -22.29
C ILE A 469 17.59 6.64 -20.85
N GLN A 470 18.13 5.44 -20.66
CA GLN A 470 18.68 4.99 -19.40
C GLN A 470 20.04 5.62 -19.14
N THR A 471 20.20 6.25 -17.97
CA THR A 471 21.44 6.93 -17.54
C THR A 471 22.24 6.09 -16.53
N TYR A 472 21.58 5.20 -15.78
CA TYR A 472 22.24 4.30 -14.83
C TYR A 472 21.70 2.86 -14.91
N ALA A 473 22.61 1.90 -14.72
CA ALA A 473 22.32 0.47 -14.60
C ALA A 473 23.45 -0.25 -13.82
N PRO A 474 23.14 -1.23 -12.95
CA PRO A 474 24.15 -2.14 -12.43
C PRO A 474 24.77 -2.99 -13.55
N SER A 475 26.06 -3.31 -13.39
CA SER A 475 26.74 -4.25 -14.28
C SER A 475 26.21 -5.67 -14.08
N THR A 476 25.55 -6.23 -15.10
CA THR A 476 25.03 -7.60 -15.08
C THR A 476 26.07 -8.59 -15.62
N ASP A 477 26.37 -9.65 -14.86
CA ASP A 477 27.19 -10.77 -15.34
C ASP A 477 26.43 -11.63 -16.36
N SER A 478 27.17 -12.30 -17.26
CA SER A 478 26.61 -12.87 -18.50
C SER A 478 25.99 -14.26 -18.30
N GLY A 479 24.70 -14.41 -18.66
CA GLY A 479 24.02 -15.71 -18.64
C GLY A 479 22.70 -15.75 -19.44
N ASP A 480 22.66 -16.65 -20.44
CA ASP A 480 21.49 -17.26 -21.09
C ASP A 480 20.33 -16.38 -21.58
N TYR A 481 20.42 -15.90 -22.84
CA TYR A 481 19.24 -15.77 -23.72
C TYR A 481 19.54 -16.24 -25.14
N SER A 482 18.70 -17.16 -25.64
CA SER A 482 18.65 -17.52 -27.07
C SER A 482 17.22 -17.36 -27.58
N THR A 483 17.04 -16.76 -28.75
CA THR A 483 15.72 -16.66 -29.40
C THR A 483 15.78 -17.15 -30.84
N SER A 484 14.98 -18.18 -31.14
CA SER A 484 14.78 -18.67 -32.50
C SER A 484 13.47 -18.11 -33.06
N SER A 485 13.53 -17.32 -34.14
CA SER A 485 12.33 -16.87 -34.86
C SER A 485 12.28 -17.43 -36.27
N THR A 486 11.20 -18.14 -36.60
CA THR A 486 10.89 -18.57 -37.96
C THR A 486 9.89 -17.61 -38.58
N LYS A 487 10.09 -17.18 -39.83
CA LYS A 487 9.20 -16.24 -40.51
C LYS A 487 7.90 -16.91 -40.97
N ALA A 488 6.78 -16.22 -40.75
CA ALA A 488 5.58 -16.27 -41.58
C ALA A 488 5.04 -14.84 -41.74
N GLY A 489 4.47 -14.50 -42.90
CA GLY A 489 4.21 -13.10 -43.27
C GLY A 489 2.88 -12.55 -42.74
N LYS A 490 2.96 -11.61 -41.79
CA LYS A 490 1.95 -10.56 -41.52
C LYS A 490 2.65 -9.21 -41.29
N LYS A 491 1.87 -8.13 -41.22
CA LYS A 491 2.36 -6.74 -41.26
C LYS A 491 3.04 -6.28 -39.96
N VAL A 492 2.54 -6.74 -38.81
CA VAL A 492 3.18 -6.61 -37.49
C VAL A 492 3.53 -8.01 -36.94
N ALA A 493 4.72 -8.14 -36.40
CA ALA A 493 5.22 -9.38 -35.78
C ALA A 493 6.43 -9.08 -34.88
N ASP A 494 6.48 -9.74 -33.72
CA ASP A 494 7.59 -9.62 -32.79
C ASP A 494 8.92 -10.02 -33.45
N ASN A 495 9.96 -9.22 -33.25
CA ASN A 495 11.20 -9.36 -33.99
C ASN A 495 12.43 -8.85 -33.22
N THR A 496 13.61 -9.25 -33.70
CA THR A 496 14.91 -8.75 -33.23
C THR A 496 15.72 -8.11 -34.34
N SER A 497 16.40 -7.00 -34.04
CA SER A 497 17.18 -6.19 -34.98
C SER A 497 18.56 -5.77 -34.42
N ALA A 498 19.50 -5.49 -35.33
CA ALA A 498 20.83 -4.99 -35.00
C ALA A 498 20.86 -3.50 -34.61
N THR A 499 19.77 -2.78 -34.89
CA THR A 499 19.58 -1.35 -34.59
C THR A 499 18.14 -1.11 -34.19
N GLY A 500 17.91 -0.29 -33.17
CA GLY A 500 16.59 0.08 -32.68
C GLY A 500 16.65 1.35 -31.86
N THR A 501 15.60 1.63 -31.12
CA THR A 501 15.54 2.73 -30.15
C THR A 501 14.70 2.24 -28.98
N PRO A 502 15.25 2.13 -27.75
CA PRO A 502 14.49 1.73 -26.59
C PRO A 502 13.29 2.64 -26.33
N GLY A 503 12.20 2.08 -25.84
CA GLY A 503 10.96 2.80 -25.57
C GLY A 503 9.75 2.15 -26.24
N CYS A 504 8.80 2.95 -26.73
CA CYS A 504 7.55 2.48 -27.31
C CYS A 504 7.02 3.42 -28.39
N TYR A 505 6.73 2.86 -29.57
CA TYR A 505 5.90 3.52 -30.58
C TYR A 505 4.45 3.09 -30.41
N GLY A 506 3.52 4.04 -30.35
CA GLY A 506 2.11 3.77 -30.11
C GLY A 506 1.18 4.47 -31.09
N GLN A 507 0.14 3.78 -31.52
CA GLN A 507 -0.95 4.31 -32.33
C GLN A 507 -2.27 4.12 -31.57
N VAL A 508 -2.91 5.24 -31.24
CA VAL A 508 -4.16 5.28 -30.46
C VAL A 508 -5.32 5.57 -31.39
N THR A 509 -6.40 4.80 -31.24
CA THR A 509 -7.72 5.08 -31.80
C THR A 509 -8.81 4.67 -30.81
N LYS A 510 -10.04 5.12 -31.04
CA LYS A 510 -11.20 4.78 -30.21
C LYS A 510 -11.52 3.28 -30.14
N GLU A 511 -11.19 2.49 -31.17
CA GLU A 511 -11.49 1.05 -31.19
C GLU A 511 -10.30 0.18 -30.76
N ALA A 512 -9.07 0.66 -30.91
CA ALA A 512 -7.88 -0.04 -30.48
C ALA A 512 -6.66 0.87 -30.28
N ILE A 513 -5.75 0.41 -29.43
CA ILE A 513 -4.44 0.97 -29.18
C ILE A 513 -3.41 -0.10 -29.54
N LEU A 514 -2.45 0.23 -30.38
CA LEU A 514 -1.31 -0.63 -30.72
C LEU A 514 -0.04 -0.06 -30.10
N TYR A 515 0.74 -0.92 -29.44
CA TYR A 515 2.08 -0.62 -28.91
C TYR A 515 3.12 -1.52 -29.58
N ALA A 516 4.18 -0.90 -30.08
CA ALA A 516 5.42 -1.55 -30.50
C ALA A 516 6.52 -1.16 -29.51
N THR A 517 6.67 -1.95 -28.45
CA THR A 517 7.63 -1.69 -27.37
C THR A 517 8.97 -2.31 -27.73
N THR A 518 10.03 -1.51 -27.69
CA THR A 518 11.39 -1.95 -28.01
C THR A 518 12.28 -1.86 -26.77
N ILE A 519 12.99 -2.95 -26.48
CA ILE A 519 14.02 -3.01 -25.44
C ILE A 519 15.39 -3.32 -26.07
N GLU A 520 16.47 -2.93 -25.39
CA GLU A 520 17.84 -3.25 -25.76
C GLU A 520 18.46 -4.18 -24.72
N TYR A 521 18.96 -5.33 -25.18
CA TYR A 521 19.74 -6.25 -24.37
C TYR A 521 21.22 -5.86 -24.42
N THR A 522 21.88 -5.84 -23.26
CA THR A 522 23.30 -5.50 -23.13
C THR A 522 24.23 -6.46 -23.90
N GLN A 523 23.82 -7.70 -24.11
CA GLN A 523 24.55 -8.70 -24.92
C GLN A 523 23.57 -9.64 -25.66
N THR A 524 23.93 -10.07 -26.88
CA THR A 524 23.16 -11.07 -27.66
C THR A 524 24.07 -11.99 -28.46
N MET A 525 23.64 -13.24 -28.67
CA MET A 525 24.38 -14.24 -29.45
C MET A 525 24.21 -14.08 -30.98
N ASP A 526 23.17 -13.40 -31.44
CA ASP A 526 22.81 -13.24 -32.86
C ASP A 526 23.18 -11.86 -33.44
N GLY A 527 23.79 -10.98 -32.62
CA GLY A 527 24.15 -9.62 -32.99
C GLY A 527 22.95 -8.67 -33.14
N LYS A 528 21.82 -8.98 -32.49
CA LYS A 528 20.58 -8.21 -32.56
C LYS A 528 20.08 -7.83 -31.15
N PRO A 529 20.72 -6.83 -30.52
CA PRO A 529 20.39 -6.45 -29.14
C PRO A 529 18.98 -5.88 -28.98
N TYR A 530 18.36 -5.39 -30.05
CA TYR A 530 17.01 -4.81 -29.97
C TYR A 530 15.94 -5.86 -30.19
N ARG A 531 14.97 -5.93 -29.28
CA ARG A 531 13.75 -6.75 -29.39
C ARG A 531 12.53 -5.83 -29.37
N THR A 532 11.67 -5.96 -30.37
CA THR A 532 10.39 -5.25 -30.46
C THR A 532 9.24 -6.22 -30.32
N GLU A 533 8.30 -5.92 -29.41
CA GLU A 533 7.10 -6.70 -29.15
C GLU A 533 5.83 -5.90 -29.42
N TYR A 534 4.83 -6.55 -30.03
CA TYR A 534 3.55 -5.96 -30.37
C TYR A 534 2.47 -6.37 -29.37
N THR A 535 1.97 -5.38 -28.64
CA THR A 535 0.91 -5.52 -27.63
C THR A 535 -0.10 -4.39 -27.78
N GLY A 536 -1.16 -4.38 -26.98
CA GLY A 536 -2.10 -3.28 -26.97
C GLY A 536 -3.46 -3.62 -26.39
N TYR A 537 -4.45 -2.83 -26.73
CA TYR A 537 -5.83 -2.96 -26.29
C TYR A 537 -6.79 -2.88 -27.48
N LYS A 538 -7.82 -3.71 -27.50
CA LYS A 538 -8.83 -3.73 -28.57
C LYS A 538 -10.23 -3.83 -27.98
N GLN A 539 -11.12 -2.90 -28.33
CA GLN A 539 -12.52 -2.95 -27.92
C GLN A 539 -13.19 -4.19 -28.53
N ILE A 540 -14.02 -4.87 -27.73
CA ILE A 540 -14.72 -6.10 -28.12
C ILE A 540 -16.23 -5.85 -28.20
N ASP A 541 -16.78 -5.18 -27.19
CA ASP A 541 -18.18 -4.78 -27.09
C ASP A 541 -18.30 -3.47 -26.28
N GLU A 542 -19.51 -2.99 -25.99
CA GLU A 542 -19.73 -1.71 -25.30
C GLU A 542 -19.26 -1.71 -23.83
N GLU A 543 -19.13 -2.90 -23.22
CA GLU A 543 -18.79 -3.04 -21.78
C GLU A 543 -17.38 -3.58 -21.55
N THR A 544 -16.70 -4.09 -22.59
CA THR A 544 -15.40 -4.77 -22.45
C THR A 544 -14.45 -4.62 -23.63
N TYR A 545 -13.15 -4.69 -23.29
CA TYR A 545 -12.04 -4.73 -24.23
C TYR A 545 -11.04 -5.82 -23.83
N ASP A 546 -10.25 -6.25 -24.80
CA ASP A 546 -9.17 -7.21 -24.60
C ASP A 546 -7.82 -6.47 -24.59
N GLN A 547 -6.98 -6.77 -23.61
CA GLN A 547 -5.53 -6.65 -23.78
C GLN A 547 -5.08 -7.74 -24.75
N PHE A 548 -4.20 -7.39 -25.69
CA PHE A 548 -3.65 -8.34 -26.66
C PHE A 548 -2.13 -8.35 -26.69
N ALA A 549 -1.59 -9.46 -27.20
CA ALA A 549 -0.19 -9.63 -27.57
C ALA A 549 -0.08 -10.45 -28.87
N TYR A 550 1.07 -10.40 -29.52
CA TYR A 550 1.39 -11.29 -30.63
C TYR A 550 1.63 -12.73 -30.13
N ASP A 551 1.06 -13.72 -30.81
CA ASP A 551 1.31 -15.14 -30.54
C ASP A 551 2.02 -15.83 -31.72
N TYR A 552 3.19 -16.40 -31.45
CA TYR A 552 4.02 -17.09 -32.43
C TYR A 552 3.39 -18.37 -32.98
N LYS A 553 2.44 -19.01 -32.28
CA LYS A 553 1.80 -20.26 -32.73
C LYS A 553 0.76 -20.02 -33.81
N THR A 554 -0.02 -18.94 -33.66
CA THR A 554 -1.06 -18.49 -34.61
C THR A 554 -0.55 -17.44 -35.60
N GLY A 555 0.62 -16.85 -35.36
CA GLY A 555 1.18 -15.77 -36.19
C GLY A 555 0.25 -14.56 -36.26
N SER A 556 -0.43 -14.26 -35.16
CA SER A 556 -1.54 -13.29 -35.08
C SER A 556 -1.57 -12.61 -33.72
N LEU A 557 -2.21 -11.45 -33.62
CA LEU A 557 -2.54 -10.83 -32.34
C LEU A 557 -3.68 -11.61 -31.68
N ILE A 558 -3.59 -11.90 -30.38
CA ILE A 558 -4.63 -12.61 -29.62
C ILE A 558 -4.95 -11.89 -28.32
N GLY A 559 -6.21 -11.95 -27.88
CA GLY A 559 -6.65 -11.47 -26.57
C GLY A 559 -6.04 -12.31 -25.46
N THR A 560 -5.21 -11.70 -24.63
CA THR A 560 -4.53 -12.35 -23.49
C THR A 560 -5.30 -12.17 -22.19
N LYS A 561 -6.01 -11.03 -22.03
CA LYS A 561 -6.78 -10.67 -20.84
C LYS A 561 -8.01 -9.84 -21.21
N LYS A 562 -9.19 -10.19 -20.70
CA LYS A 562 -10.44 -9.43 -20.91
C LYS A 562 -10.74 -8.51 -19.73
N ILE A 563 -11.06 -7.25 -20.02
CA ILE A 563 -11.19 -6.17 -19.03
C ILE A 563 -12.54 -5.46 -19.23
N LYS A 564 -13.21 -5.09 -18.14
CA LYS A 564 -14.44 -4.27 -18.16
C LYS A 564 -14.08 -2.79 -18.37
N GLY A 565 -14.85 -2.07 -19.17
CA GLY A 565 -14.63 -0.66 -19.51
C GLY A 565 -14.32 -0.43 -20.99
N SER A 566 -13.63 0.66 -21.29
CA SER A 566 -13.21 1.03 -22.65
C SER A 566 -11.70 1.07 -22.80
N VAL A 567 -11.19 0.84 -24.02
CA VAL A 567 -9.77 1.01 -24.35
C VAL A 567 -9.25 2.41 -23.98
N THR A 568 -10.11 3.44 -24.00
CA THR A 568 -9.72 4.81 -23.61
C THR A 568 -9.38 4.95 -22.14
N ASP A 569 -9.83 4.04 -21.27
CA ASP A 569 -9.52 4.06 -19.83
C ASP A 569 -8.04 3.74 -19.56
N GLN A 570 -7.31 3.25 -20.57
CA GLN A 570 -5.87 2.98 -20.53
C GLN A 570 -5.01 4.15 -21.04
N LEU A 571 -5.63 5.24 -21.49
CA LEU A 571 -4.91 6.41 -22.01
C LEU A 571 -4.55 7.40 -20.89
N PRO A 572 -3.42 8.12 -21.02
CA PRO A 572 -3.13 9.26 -20.16
C PRO A 572 -4.23 10.30 -20.30
N LYS A 573 -4.78 10.78 -19.18
CA LYS A 573 -5.98 11.62 -19.20
C LYS A 573 -5.66 13.10 -19.44
N PHE A 574 -4.38 13.48 -19.39
CA PHE A 574 -3.91 14.86 -19.41
C PHE A 574 -4.65 15.73 -18.38
N ASP A 575 -4.98 15.15 -17.23
CA ASP A 575 -5.84 15.76 -16.22
C ASP A 575 -5.02 16.58 -15.21
N LEU A 576 -4.36 17.61 -15.75
CA LEU A 576 -3.39 18.48 -15.07
C LEU A 576 -3.60 19.97 -15.42
N SER A 577 -3.19 20.86 -14.51
CA SER A 577 -3.22 22.31 -14.72
C SER A 577 -1.99 22.79 -15.48
N ALA A 578 -2.14 23.74 -16.42
CA ALA A 578 -1.02 24.37 -17.10
C ALA A 578 -0.14 25.22 -16.16
N ASN A 579 -0.70 25.72 -15.05
CA ASN A 579 0.00 26.61 -14.12
C ASN A 579 1.07 25.91 -13.29
N ILE A 580 1.07 24.57 -13.19
CA ILE A 580 2.14 23.85 -12.48
C ILE A 580 3.46 23.85 -13.26
N PHE A 581 3.52 24.49 -14.44
CA PHE A 581 4.74 24.64 -15.23
C PHE A 581 5.17 26.11 -15.39
N GLU A 582 6.49 26.31 -15.42
CA GLU A 582 7.17 27.56 -15.76
C GLU A 582 7.60 27.57 -17.22
N PHE A 583 7.60 28.73 -17.87
CA PHE A 583 8.11 28.89 -19.23
C PHE A 583 9.64 28.84 -19.25
N ALA A 584 10.20 27.79 -19.84
CA ALA A 584 11.64 27.54 -19.94
C ALA A 584 12.27 28.07 -21.24
N GLY A 585 11.46 28.56 -22.19
CA GLY A 585 11.94 29.20 -23.42
C GLY A 585 11.24 28.72 -24.69
N GLN A 586 11.63 29.29 -25.84
CA GLN A 586 11.01 29.01 -27.14
C GLN A 586 12.05 28.85 -28.26
N LYS A 587 11.71 28.06 -29.28
CA LYS A 587 12.55 27.85 -30.47
C LYS A 587 11.71 27.72 -31.73
N LYS A 588 12.26 28.16 -32.87
CA LYS A 588 11.62 27.98 -34.18
C LYS A 588 11.96 26.60 -34.75
N VAL A 589 10.94 25.81 -35.09
CA VAL A 589 11.11 24.51 -35.76
C VAL A 589 10.29 24.51 -37.04
N GLY A 590 10.99 24.54 -38.18
CA GLY A 590 10.37 24.73 -39.49
C GLY A 590 9.63 26.07 -39.59
N SER A 591 8.31 26.02 -39.79
CA SER A 591 7.45 27.19 -39.90
C SER A 591 6.82 27.65 -38.58
N LYS A 592 6.83 26.81 -37.53
CA LYS A 592 6.17 27.10 -36.24
C LYS A 592 7.16 27.48 -35.14
N MET A 593 6.70 28.26 -34.16
CA MET A 593 7.34 28.30 -32.84
C MET A 593 6.92 27.11 -31.99
N GLN A 594 7.85 26.64 -31.18
CA GLN A 594 7.64 25.70 -30.09
C GLN A 594 8.01 26.39 -28.77
N TYR A 595 7.20 26.15 -27.76
CA TYR A 595 7.33 26.69 -26.40
C TYR A 595 7.60 25.51 -25.46
N THR A 596 8.66 25.63 -24.66
CA THR A 596 9.06 24.64 -23.66
C THR A 596 8.64 25.13 -22.28
N PHE A 597 8.03 24.22 -21.51
CA PHE A 597 7.60 24.44 -20.15
C PHE A 597 8.24 23.39 -19.23
N VAL A 598 8.68 23.79 -18.04
CA VAL A 598 9.30 22.93 -17.03
C VAL A 598 8.43 22.84 -15.79
N LEU A 599 8.33 21.66 -15.18
CA LEU A 599 7.52 21.43 -13.99
C LEU A 599 8.05 22.23 -12.79
N ARG A 600 7.18 22.99 -12.11
CA ARG A 600 7.52 23.81 -10.92
C ARG A 600 7.59 22.97 -9.65
N GLU A 601 6.61 22.10 -9.43
CA GLU A 601 6.54 21.20 -8.27
C GLU A 601 7.15 19.84 -8.62
N THR A 602 8.36 19.56 -8.16
CA THR A 602 9.04 18.30 -8.47
C THR A 602 8.45 17.11 -7.73
N ALA A 603 7.78 17.31 -6.59
CA ALA A 603 7.15 16.23 -5.82
C ALA A 603 6.08 15.46 -6.62
N ILE A 604 5.40 16.13 -7.57
CA ILE A 604 4.35 15.52 -8.41
C ILE A 604 4.87 14.95 -9.74
N THR A 605 6.19 14.77 -9.91
CA THR A 605 6.80 14.24 -11.14
C THR A 605 6.16 12.93 -11.59
N ARG A 606 5.89 12.00 -10.65
CA ARG A 606 5.20 10.74 -10.91
C ARG A 606 3.79 10.94 -11.48
N ASP A 607 3.02 11.79 -10.84
CA ASP A 607 1.61 12.02 -11.19
C ASP A 607 1.50 12.73 -12.54
N VAL A 608 2.38 13.70 -12.81
CA VAL A 608 2.50 14.34 -14.11
C VAL A 608 2.89 13.33 -15.18
N ALA A 609 3.89 12.48 -14.94
CA ALA A 609 4.31 11.45 -15.88
C ALA A 609 3.17 10.48 -16.23
N MET A 610 2.38 10.05 -15.24
CA MET A 610 1.19 9.20 -15.45
C MET A 610 0.06 9.89 -16.22
N GLU A 611 -0.07 11.21 -16.13
CA GLU A 611 -1.04 11.99 -16.90
C GLU A 611 -0.62 12.27 -18.35
N VAL A 612 0.68 12.15 -18.68
CA VAL A 612 1.22 12.55 -20.00
C VAL A 612 2.03 11.47 -20.74
N SER A 613 1.98 10.22 -20.28
CA SER A 613 2.71 9.09 -20.90
C SER A 613 2.01 7.75 -20.71
N ALA A 614 1.85 7.02 -21.82
CA ALA A 614 1.36 5.64 -21.83
C ALA A 614 2.48 4.59 -21.62
N TYR A 615 3.73 5.03 -21.47
CA TYR A 615 4.88 4.12 -21.33
C TYR A 615 5.00 3.55 -19.91
N THR A 616 5.45 2.30 -19.80
CA THR A 616 5.40 1.52 -18.54
C THR A 616 6.17 2.13 -17.35
N TYR A 617 7.15 3.00 -17.61
CA TYR A 617 7.92 3.72 -16.57
C TYR A 617 7.27 5.04 -16.12
N ALA A 618 6.11 5.44 -16.65
CA ALA A 618 5.39 6.63 -16.15
C ALA A 618 5.09 6.54 -14.64
N LYS A 619 4.71 5.35 -14.16
CA LYS A 619 4.49 5.05 -12.73
C LYS A 619 5.75 5.13 -11.85
N ASN A 620 6.93 5.18 -12.48
CA ASN A 620 8.25 5.24 -11.88
C ASN A 620 8.86 6.65 -11.98
N GLY A 621 8.08 7.65 -12.43
CA GLY A 621 8.55 9.03 -12.50
C GLY A 621 9.01 9.55 -11.13
N GLN A 622 10.22 10.08 -11.06
CA GLN A 622 10.83 10.58 -9.81
C GLN A 622 11.68 11.81 -10.15
N ALA A 623 11.62 12.85 -9.32
CA ALA A 623 12.42 14.06 -9.53
C ALA A 623 13.92 13.75 -9.67
N SER A 624 14.62 14.49 -10.54
CA SER A 624 16.05 14.30 -10.78
C SER A 624 16.70 15.64 -11.11
N THR A 625 17.91 15.88 -10.60
CA THR A 625 18.73 17.06 -10.93
C THR A 625 19.38 16.96 -12.32
N SER A 626 19.49 15.76 -12.90
CA SER A 626 20.12 15.54 -14.22
C SER A 626 19.13 15.58 -15.39
N SER A 627 17.82 15.48 -15.13
CA SER A 627 16.77 15.54 -16.14
C SER A 627 15.44 15.98 -15.52
N LEU A 628 15.00 17.20 -15.84
CA LEU A 628 13.72 17.74 -15.35
C LEU A 628 12.51 17.25 -16.18
N THR A 629 11.32 17.44 -15.62
CA THR A 629 10.05 17.18 -16.32
C THR A 629 9.67 18.35 -17.22
N TYR A 630 9.53 18.11 -18.52
CA TYR A 630 9.22 19.14 -19.53
C TYR A 630 7.98 18.80 -20.35
N ILE A 631 7.26 19.84 -20.79
CA ILE A 631 6.26 19.77 -21.87
C ILE A 631 6.63 20.78 -22.96
N VAL A 632 6.58 20.34 -24.22
CA VAL A 632 6.78 21.19 -25.40
C VAL A 632 5.50 21.22 -26.23
N VAL A 633 5.05 22.41 -26.59
CA VAL A 633 3.85 22.65 -27.41
C VAL A 633 4.19 23.57 -28.59
N ASP A 634 3.40 23.54 -29.65
CA ASP A 634 3.51 24.50 -30.75
C ASP A 634 2.60 25.73 -30.59
N GLN A 635 2.89 26.78 -31.37
CA GLN A 635 2.12 28.03 -31.43
C GLN A 635 0.63 27.88 -31.79
N ASP A 636 0.21 26.72 -32.30
CA ASP A 636 -1.19 26.44 -32.62
C ASP A 636 -1.87 25.68 -31.45
N GLY A 637 -1.15 25.51 -30.33
CA GLY A 637 -1.60 24.80 -29.13
C GLY A 637 -1.67 23.30 -29.33
N ASN A 638 -0.76 22.66 -30.07
CA ASN A 638 -0.66 21.20 -30.16
C ASN A 638 0.48 20.69 -29.28
N LEU A 639 0.28 19.54 -28.64
CA LEU A 639 1.35 18.84 -27.91
C LEU A 639 2.40 18.33 -28.90
N VAL A 640 3.68 18.63 -28.63
CA VAL A 640 4.82 18.20 -29.45
C VAL A 640 5.59 17.09 -28.76
N SER A 641 5.95 17.30 -27.49
CA SER A 641 6.64 16.28 -26.70
C SER A 641 6.49 16.48 -25.20
N THR A 642 6.64 15.40 -24.44
CA THR A 642 6.83 15.42 -22.99
C THR A 642 8.12 14.70 -22.63
N THR A 643 8.78 15.12 -21.56
CA THR A 643 9.95 14.45 -20.99
C THR A 643 9.75 14.31 -19.49
N TYR A 644 10.10 13.16 -18.92
CA TYR A 644 10.14 12.97 -17.46
C TYR A 644 11.27 12.00 -17.05
N PRO A 645 12.00 12.29 -15.95
CA PRO A 645 12.91 11.35 -15.30
C PRO A 645 12.16 10.19 -14.61
N TYR A 646 12.84 9.07 -14.40
CA TYR A 646 12.34 7.92 -13.63
C TYR A 646 13.44 7.25 -12.80
N SER A 647 13.03 6.61 -11.70
CA SER A 647 13.82 5.63 -10.94
C SER A 647 13.04 4.33 -10.77
N ILE A 648 13.72 3.20 -10.95
CA ILE A 648 13.19 1.87 -10.66
C ILE A 648 14.01 1.27 -9.53
N ASN A 649 13.46 1.39 -8.32
CA ASN A 649 14.06 0.92 -7.05
C ASN A 649 15.48 1.46 -6.80
N ASP A 650 15.81 2.64 -7.35
CA ASP A 650 17.13 3.29 -7.25
C ASP A 650 18.29 2.43 -7.80
N ILE A 651 17.94 1.50 -8.70
CA ILE A 651 18.86 0.58 -9.41
C ILE A 651 18.91 0.93 -10.90
N TYR A 652 17.83 1.45 -11.47
CA TYR A 652 17.77 1.89 -12.87
C TYR A 652 17.21 3.29 -12.94
N GLU A 653 18.00 4.22 -13.45
CA GLU A 653 17.63 5.61 -13.63
C GLU A 653 17.69 5.97 -15.12
N GLY A 654 16.85 6.92 -15.51
CA GLY A 654 16.82 7.45 -16.85
C GLY A 654 15.75 8.50 -17.02
N TYR A 655 15.45 8.82 -18.27
CA TYR A 655 14.34 9.68 -18.63
C TYR A 655 13.68 9.21 -19.92
N VAL A 656 12.37 9.42 -20.00
CA VAL A 656 11.56 9.08 -21.18
C VAL A 656 11.19 10.38 -21.87
N THR A 657 11.44 10.48 -23.16
CA THR A 657 10.94 11.58 -24.01
C THR A 657 9.93 11.05 -25.00
N THR A 658 8.67 11.42 -24.84
CA THR A 658 7.57 11.06 -25.73
C THR A 658 7.29 12.17 -26.71
N THR A 659 7.39 11.88 -28.01
CA THR A 659 6.97 12.79 -29.08
C THR A 659 5.55 12.43 -29.55
N TYR A 660 4.77 13.45 -29.90
CA TYR A 660 3.36 13.31 -30.30
C TYR A 660 3.15 13.81 -31.73
N SER A 661 2.32 13.10 -32.49
CA SER A 661 1.99 13.41 -33.88
C SER A 661 0.59 12.92 -34.25
N GLU A 662 0.07 13.37 -35.39
CA GLU A 662 -1.18 12.87 -35.98
C GLU A 662 -2.42 13.01 -35.07
N ILE A 663 -2.38 13.89 -34.06
CA ILE A 663 -3.47 14.13 -33.10
C ILE A 663 -4.78 14.46 -33.84
N GLY A 664 -5.80 13.63 -33.65
CA GLY A 664 -7.10 13.74 -34.33
C GLY A 664 -7.12 13.23 -35.79
N THR A 665 -6.04 12.60 -36.26
CA THR A 665 -5.90 12.03 -37.61
C THR A 665 -5.30 10.62 -37.67
N THR A 666 -4.91 10.02 -36.53
CA THR A 666 -4.31 8.68 -36.49
C THR A 666 -5.30 7.61 -36.91
N VAL A 667 -4.84 6.70 -37.75
CA VAL A 667 -5.56 5.49 -38.16
C VAL A 667 -4.68 4.27 -37.91
N LEU A 668 -5.30 3.14 -37.58
CA LEU A 668 -4.66 1.84 -37.62
C LEU A 668 -4.81 1.24 -39.02
N ASP A 669 -3.92 0.31 -39.35
CA ASP A 669 -4.00 -0.43 -40.60
C ASP A 669 -5.24 -1.35 -40.65
N ASP A 670 -6.00 -1.30 -41.75
CA ASP A 670 -7.22 -2.11 -41.95
C ASP A 670 -7.00 -3.63 -41.73
N ASP A 671 -5.79 -4.12 -42.01
CA ASP A 671 -5.39 -5.53 -41.91
C ASP A 671 -4.72 -5.91 -40.58
N LEU A 672 -4.61 -4.99 -39.62
CA LEU A 672 -3.90 -5.18 -38.35
C LEU A 672 -4.43 -6.37 -37.53
N PHE A 673 -5.75 -6.55 -37.50
CA PHE A 673 -6.44 -7.57 -36.71
C PHE A 673 -6.90 -8.77 -37.54
N ASP A 674 -6.35 -8.98 -38.74
CA ASP A 674 -6.65 -10.16 -39.57
C ASP A 674 -6.30 -11.46 -38.83
N GLY A 675 -7.31 -12.27 -38.55
CA GLY A 675 -7.16 -13.51 -37.77
C GLY A 675 -7.03 -13.31 -36.25
N TYR A 676 -7.41 -12.14 -35.74
CA TYR A 676 -7.46 -11.87 -34.30
C TYR A 676 -8.39 -12.85 -33.56
N VAL A 677 -7.93 -13.37 -32.42
CA VAL A 677 -8.71 -14.27 -31.56
C VAL A 677 -9.02 -13.55 -30.24
N PRO A 678 -10.30 -13.17 -29.97
CA PRO A 678 -10.69 -12.56 -28.71
C PRO A 678 -10.47 -13.47 -27.51
N ARG A 679 -10.25 -12.87 -26.34
CA ARG A 679 -10.09 -13.56 -25.06
C ARG A 679 -11.44 -14.15 -24.61
N VAL A 680 -11.50 -15.48 -24.56
CA VAL A 680 -12.65 -16.20 -24.00
C VAL A 680 -12.41 -16.51 -22.53
N LEU A 681 -13.27 -15.96 -21.67
CA LEU A 681 -13.26 -16.22 -20.23
C LEU A 681 -13.72 -17.66 -19.93
N LYS A 682 -13.02 -18.32 -19.01
CA LYS A 682 -13.36 -19.65 -18.54
C LYS A 682 -14.24 -19.56 -17.30
N THR A 683 -15.48 -20.04 -17.38
CA THR A 683 -16.50 -19.88 -16.33
C THR A 683 -16.81 -21.18 -15.60
N SER A 684 -16.37 -22.34 -16.11
CA SER A 684 -16.58 -23.65 -15.53
C SER A 684 -15.28 -24.48 -15.50
N TRP A 685 -15.14 -25.38 -14.52
CA TRP A 685 -13.89 -26.13 -14.30
C TRP A 685 -13.48 -27.03 -15.48
N ASP A 686 -14.43 -27.60 -16.23
CA ASP A 686 -14.18 -28.43 -17.42
C ASP A 686 -13.47 -27.68 -18.56
N GLN A 687 -13.46 -26.36 -18.53
CA GLN A 687 -12.73 -25.51 -19.49
C GLN A 687 -11.25 -25.32 -19.12
N TYR A 688 -10.83 -25.77 -17.93
CA TYR A 688 -9.46 -25.63 -17.44
C TYR A 688 -8.62 -26.90 -17.59
N THR A 689 -7.32 -26.66 -17.74
CA THR A 689 -6.26 -27.66 -17.62
C THR A 689 -5.44 -27.27 -16.41
N VAL A 690 -5.24 -28.19 -15.48
CA VAL A 690 -4.42 -27.97 -14.29
C VAL A 690 -2.96 -28.23 -14.65
N LYS A 691 -2.07 -27.32 -14.26
CA LYS A 691 -0.62 -27.49 -14.44
C LYS A 691 0.02 -28.20 -13.26
N TYR A 692 1.15 -28.86 -13.53
CA TYR A 692 2.01 -29.53 -12.55
C TYR A 692 1.41 -30.74 -11.83
N TYR A 693 0.35 -31.33 -12.37
CA TYR A 693 -0.31 -32.49 -11.76
C TYR A 693 0.63 -33.71 -11.67
N SER A 694 0.76 -34.27 -10.47
CA SER A 694 1.50 -35.51 -10.20
C SER A 694 0.77 -36.34 -9.15
N ALA A 695 0.28 -37.51 -9.55
CA ALA A 695 -0.33 -38.48 -8.63
C ALA A 695 0.71 -39.23 -7.76
N THR A 696 2.01 -38.93 -7.91
CA THR A 696 3.09 -39.50 -7.08
C THR A 696 3.83 -38.45 -6.25
N HIS A 697 3.28 -37.24 -6.15
CA HIS A 697 3.81 -36.15 -5.32
C HIS A 697 5.26 -35.78 -5.70
N SER A 698 5.55 -35.79 -7.00
CA SER A 698 6.88 -35.66 -7.58
C SER A 698 6.91 -34.65 -8.73
N THR A 699 7.95 -33.83 -8.79
CA THR A 699 8.19 -32.90 -9.91
C THR A 699 8.72 -33.60 -11.17
N ARG A 700 9.02 -34.90 -11.10
CA ARG A 700 9.63 -35.67 -12.21
C ARG A 700 8.62 -36.24 -13.21
N ASP A 701 7.37 -36.40 -12.79
CA ASP A 701 6.24 -36.89 -13.60
C ASP A 701 5.11 -35.85 -13.71
N SER A 702 5.36 -34.61 -13.26
CA SER A 702 4.38 -33.52 -13.32
C SER A 702 4.01 -33.18 -14.77
N HIS A 703 2.72 -33.06 -15.06
CA HIS A 703 2.21 -32.76 -16.40
C HIS A 703 1.00 -31.81 -16.37
N GLU A 704 0.49 -31.45 -17.54
CA GLU A 704 -0.80 -30.78 -17.70
C GLU A 704 -1.91 -31.83 -17.83
N GLU A 705 -2.98 -31.70 -17.06
CA GLU A 705 -4.11 -32.65 -17.05
C GLU A 705 -5.47 -31.90 -16.99
N ALA A 706 -6.53 -32.50 -17.53
CA ALA A 706 -7.87 -31.94 -17.51
C ALA A 706 -8.34 -31.71 -16.06
N ALA A 707 -8.87 -30.51 -15.77
CA ALA A 707 -9.21 -30.16 -14.39
C ALA A 707 -10.22 -31.13 -13.76
N SER A 708 -11.20 -31.66 -14.50
CA SER A 708 -12.14 -32.66 -13.99
C SER A 708 -11.45 -33.90 -13.40
N VAL A 709 -10.36 -34.38 -14.02
CA VAL A 709 -9.59 -35.53 -13.53
C VAL A 709 -8.88 -35.20 -12.21
N VAL A 710 -8.27 -34.02 -12.12
CA VAL A 710 -7.52 -33.59 -10.94
C VAL A 710 -8.46 -33.25 -9.78
N LEU A 711 -9.60 -32.58 -10.05
CA LEU A 711 -10.61 -32.29 -9.05
C LEU A 711 -11.21 -33.58 -8.47
N ASP A 712 -11.59 -34.54 -9.33
CA ASP A 712 -12.12 -35.84 -8.88
C ASP A 712 -11.07 -36.62 -8.04
N ALA A 713 -9.78 -36.50 -8.38
CA ALA A 713 -8.69 -37.15 -7.64
C ALA A 713 -8.47 -36.56 -6.23
N ILE A 714 -8.62 -35.23 -6.07
CA ILE A 714 -8.41 -34.55 -4.78
C ILE A 714 -9.66 -34.60 -3.91
N TYR A 715 -10.83 -34.21 -4.44
CA TYR A 715 -12.04 -33.95 -3.64
C TYR A 715 -13.13 -35.02 -3.79
N GLY A 716 -13.05 -35.91 -4.79
CA GLY A 716 -14.03 -36.99 -5.01
C GLY A 716 -15.48 -36.50 -5.06
N GLU A 717 -16.37 -37.07 -4.21
CA GLU A 717 -17.79 -36.64 -4.18
C GLU A 717 -18.00 -35.18 -3.72
N ALA A 718 -16.98 -34.50 -3.17
CA ALA A 718 -17.05 -33.10 -2.74
C ALA A 718 -16.78 -32.08 -3.87
N VAL A 719 -16.35 -32.52 -5.07
CA VAL A 719 -16.17 -31.64 -6.25
C VAL A 719 -17.43 -30.81 -6.55
N LYS A 720 -18.62 -31.37 -6.29
CA LYS A 720 -19.92 -30.69 -6.45
C LYS A 720 -20.10 -29.45 -5.56
N ASP A 721 -19.34 -29.34 -4.48
CA ASP A 721 -19.45 -28.27 -3.49
C ASP A 721 -18.46 -27.13 -3.75
N LEU A 722 -17.43 -27.34 -4.60
CA LEU A 722 -16.56 -26.28 -5.11
C LEU A 722 -17.37 -25.20 -5.83
N PRO A 723 -17.04 -23.91 -5.66
CA PRO A 723 -17.66 -22.84 -6.43
C PRO A 723 -17.24 -22.95 -7.90
N ALA A 724 -18.08 -22.47 -8.81
CA ALA A 724 -17.69 -22.29 -10.20
C ALA A 724 -16.61 -21.18 -10.31
N PRO A 725 -15.62 -21.28 -11.23
CA PRO A 725 -14.63 -20.22 -11.45
C PRO A 725 -15.24 -18.84 -11.71
N SER A 726 -16.44 -18.79 -12.31
CA SER A 726 -17.21 -17.56 -12.53
C SER A 726 -17.49 -16.75 -11.25
N VAL A 727 -17.63 -17.39 -10.09
CA VAL A 727 -17.92 -16.74 -8.80
C VAL A 727 -16.81 -15.75 -8.44
N LEU A 728 -15.56 -16.22 -8.48
CA LEU A 728 -14.37 -15.40 -8.20
C LEU A 728 -14.02 -14.48 -9.38
N LEU A 729 -14.22 -14.94 -10.62
CA LEU A 729 -13.95 -14.18 -11.83
C LEU A 729 -14.80 -12.90 -11.94
N ASN A 730 -16.05 -12.93 -11.47
CA ASN A 730 -16.95 -11.77 -11.51
C ASN A 730 -16.43 -10.58 -10.68
N ILE A 731 -15.70 -10.88 -9.60
CA ILE A 731 -15.08 -9.94 -8.65
C ILE A 731 -13.67 -9.58 -9.12
N LEU A 732 -12.79 -10.58 -9.24
CA LEU A 732 -11.35 -10.40 -9.46
C LEU A 732 -10.98 -10.13 -10.93
N GLY A 733 -11.94 -10.30 -11.86
CA GLY A 733 -11.72 -10.21 -13.30
C GLY A 733 -10.76 -11.27 -13.84
N ASP A 734 -10.31 -11.08 -15.08
CA ASP A 734 -9.34 -11.96 -15.77
C ASP A 734 -7.89 -11.77 -15.24
N ASN A 735 -7.74 -11.56 -13.93
CA ASN A 735 -6.47 -11.57 -13.20
C ASN A 735 -6.18 -12.97 -12.59
N LEU A 736 -7.15 -13.88 -12.64
CA LEU A 736 -7.04 -15.25 -12.11
C LEU A 736 -6.11 -16.12 -12.97
N ASN A 737 -4.97 -16.51 -12.40
CA ASN A 737 -3.98 -17.39 -12.98
C ASN A 737 -4.07 -18.80 -12.34
N GLY A 738 -3.85 -19.83 -13.15
CA GLY A 738 -3.98 -21.24 -12.75
C GLY A 738 -5.18 -21.93 -13.42
N PRO A 739 -5.73 -23.01 -12.82
CA PRO A 739 -5.30 -23.64 -11.57
C PRO A 739 -3.95 -24.38 -11.69
N PHE A 740 -3.23 -24.43 -10.58
CA PHE A 740 -2.00 -25.18 -10.39
C PHE A 740 -2.24 -26.30 -9.38
N PHE A 741 -1.76 -27.51 -9.64
CA PHE A 741 -1.73 -28.59 -8.66
C PHE A 741 -0.57 -28.38 -7.70
N SER A 742 -0.81 -28.58 -6.41
CA SER A 742 0.22 -28.54 -5.38
C SER A 742 -0.10 -29.51 -4.24
N TRP A 743 0.92 -29.85 -3.47
CA TRP A 743 0.81 -30.83 -2.39
C TRP A 743 1.76 -30.48 -1.23
N LYS A 744 1.38 -30.89 -0.02
CA LYS A 744 2.21 -30.74 1.19
C LYS A 744 2.09 -31.96 2.09
N VAL A 745 3.15 -32.32 2.80
CA VAL A 745 3.10 -33.39 3.81
C VAL A 745 2.31 -32.88 5.02
N LYS A 746 1.18 -33.53 5.35
CA LYS A 746 0.35 -33.24 6.53
C LYS A 746 0.57 -34.21 7.70
N GLY A 747 1.34 -35.27 7.48
CA GLY A 747 1.68 -36.26 8.51
C GLY A 747 2.38 -37.47 7.91
N THR A 748 2.48 -38.53 8.69
CA THR A 748 3.08 -39.81 8.28
C THR A 748 2.17 -40.95 8.76
N ASP A 749 2.02 -42.00 7.96
CA ASP A 749 1.23 -43.17 8.31
C ASP A 749 1.94 -44.08 9.33
N ALA A 750 1.29 -45.19 9.69
CA ALA A 750 1.83 -46.15 10.66
C ALA A 750 3.05 -46.94 10.16
N ASP A 751 3.30 -46.96 8.85
CA ASP A 751 4.38 -47.68 8.19
C ASP A 751 5.57 -46.76 7.83
N GLY A 752 5.43 -45.44 8.06
CA GLY A 752 6.47 -44.44 7.85
C GLY A 752 6.39 -43.71 6.50
N ASN A 753 5.28 -43.84 5.76
CA ASN A 753 5.07 -43.12 4.50
C ASN A 753 4.39 -41.77 4.74
N ASP A 754 4.79 -40.74 3.99
CA ASP A 754 4.18 -39.42 4.09
C ASP A 754 2.71 -39.43 3.65
N ILE A 755 1.88 -38.73 4.40
CA ILE A 755 0.48 -38.45 4.11
C ILE A 755 0.41 -37.04 3.53
N TYR A 756 -0.12 -36.91 2.32
CA TYR A 756 -0.20 -35.64 1.61
C TYR A 756 -1.58 -34.97 1.76
N ALA A 757 -1.56 -33.64 1.81
CA ALA A 757 -2.68 -32.77 1.52
C ALA A 757 -2.50 -32.25 0.10
N ASP A 758 -3.38 -32.68 -0.80
CA ASP A 758 -3.39 -32.25 -2.20
C ASP A 758 -4.40 -31.12 -2.36
N TYR A 759 -4.07 -30.14 -3.20
CA TYR A 759 -4.89 -28.96 -3.41
C TYR A 759 -4.65 -28.36 -4.80
N ILE A 760 -5.62 -27.58 -5.26
CA ILE A 760 -5.40 -26.63 -6.36
C ILE A 760 -5.18 -25.23 -5.78
N GLU A 761 -4.36 -24.47 -6.49
CA GLU A 761 -4.03 -23.08 -6.20
C GLU A 761 -4.36 -22.21 -7.42
N MET A 762 -4.91 -21.03 -7.16
CA MET A 762 -5.01 -19.94 -8.14
C MET A 762 -4.33 -18.70 -7.57
N THR A 763 -3.72 -17.89 -8.44
CA THR A 763 -3.09 -16.62 -8.02
C THR A 763 -3.74 -15.45 -8.73
N THR A 764 -3.79 -14.29 -8.08
CA THR A 764 -4.43 -13.08 -8.64
C THR A 764 -3.72 -11.82 -8.16
N THR A 765 -4.12 -10.67 -8.72
CA THR A 765 -3.59 -9.35 -8.36
C THR A 765 -4.75 -8.36 -8.29
N SER A 766 -4.82 -7.55 -7.23
CA SER A 766 -5.77 -6.43 -7.15
C SER A 766 -5.50 -5.41 -8.26
N SER A 767 -6.56 -4.83 -8.81
CA SER A 767 -6.49 -3.62 -9.64
C SER A 767 -6.30 -2.35 -8.82
N GLU A 768 -6.69 -2.38 -7.55
CA GLU A 768 -6.62 -1.24 -6.63
C GLU A 768 -5.47 -1.44 -5.63
N TYR A 769 -4.45 -0.60 -5.78
CA TYR A 769 -3.27 -0.57 -4.92
C TYR A 769 -2.58 0.79 -5.00
N ASP A 770 -1.83 1.13 -3.95
CA ASP A 770 -1.06 2.36 -3.83
C ASP A 770 0.30 2.32 -4.56
N GLU A 771 1.05 3.40 -4.51
CA GLU A 771 2.39 3.55 -5.10
C GLU A 771 3.37 2.41 -4.73
N ASN A 772 3.21 1.81 -3.55
CA ASN A 772 4.04 0.74 -3.01
C ASN A 772 3.49 -0.67 -3.31
N GLY A 773 2.42 -0.77 -4.10
CA GLY A 773 1.76 -2.03 -4.42
C GLY A 773 1.00 -2.65 -3.25
N ARG A 774 0.47 -1.84 -2.32
CA ARG A 774 -0.38 -2.28 -1.20
C ARG A 774 -1.85 -2.01 -1.51
N ILE A 775 -2.72 -2.94 -1.17
CA ILE A 775 -4.14 -2.89 -1.54
C ILE A 775 -4.87 -1.86 -0.69
N THR A 776 -5.52 -0.91 -1.35
CA THR A 776 -6.24 0.20 -0.73
C THR A 776 -7.66 -0.17 -0.29
N ASN A 777 -8.29 -1.13 -0.96
CA ASN A 777 -9.69 -1.57 -0.74
C ASN A 777 -9.80 -2.99 -0.16
N TYR A 778 -8.80 -3.47 0.58
CA TYR A 778 -8.71 -4.89 0.99
C TYR A 778 -9.96 -5.42 1.70
N GLU A 779 -10.51 -4.67 2.66
CA GLU A 779 -11.70 -5.10 3.43
C GLU A 779 -12.97 -5.18 2.56
N GLU A 780 -13.13 -4.24 1.61
CA GLU A 780 -14.24 -4.25 0.65
C GLU A 780 -14.13 -5.47 -0.29
N LEU A 781 -12.94 -5.71 -0.85
CA LEU A 781 -12.68 -6.88 -1.69
C LEU A 781 -12.87 -8.21 -0.95
N MET A 782 -12.47 -8.30 0.33
CA MET A 782 -12.71 -9.52 1.13
C MET A 782 -14.19 -9.71 1.46
N GLU A 783 -14.95 -8.62 1.67
CA GLU A 783 -16.39 -8.69 1.92
C GLU A 783 -17.17 -9.09 0.65
N GLU A 784 -16.80 -8.58 -0.53
CA GLU A 784 -17.38 -9.03 -1.81
C GLU A 784 -17.16 -10.53 -2.04
N ILE A 785 -15.95 -11.03 -1.79
CA ILE A 785 -15.65 -12.47 -1.94
C ILE A 785 -16.40 -13.28 -0.88
N LYS A 786 -16.51 -12.78 0.35
CA LYS A 786 -17.31 -13.40 1.42
C LYS A 786 -18.77 -13.54 1.01
N ASP A 787 -19.41 -12.47 0.52
CA ASP A 787 -20.81 -12.50 0.13
C ASP A 787 -21.06 -13.45 -1.04
N ALA A 788 -20.16 -13.49 -2.04
CA ALA A 788 -20.24 -14.41 -3.16
C ALA A 788 -20.07 -15.89 -2.74
N LEU A 789 -19.14 -16.20 -1.84
CA LEU A 789 -18.95 -17.57 -1.34
C LEU A 789 -20.08 -18.00 -0.38
N VAL A 790 -20.62 -17.08 0.42
CA VAL A 790 -21.80 -17.33 1.29
C VAL A 790 -23.05 -17.60 0.44
N ALA A 791 -23.22 -16.91 -0.69
CA ALA A 791 -24.29 -17.21 -1.64
C ALA A 791 -24.20 -18.64 -2.24
N GLU A 792 -22.97 -19.15 -2.44
CA GLU A 792 -22.70 -20.54 -2.83
C GLU A 792 -22.80 -21.55 -1.65
N GLY A 793 -23.15 -21.09 -0.45
CA GLY A 793 -23.39 -21.92 0.73
C GLY A 793 -22.14 -22.20 1.59
N PHE A 794 -21.05 -21.45 1.41
CA PHE A 794 -19.90 -21.51 2.32
C PHE A 794 -20.15 -20.72 3.61
N VAL A 795 -19.41 -21.07 4.67
CA VAL A 795 -19.41 -20.37 5.96
C VAL A 795 -17.99 -19.93 6.30
N LEU A 796 -17.83 -18.69 6.77
CA LEU A 796 -16.54 -18.16 7.23
C LEU A 796 -16.02 -18.95 8.45
N SER A 797 -14.80 -19.49 8.34
CA SER A 797 -14.10 -20.17 9.42
C SER A 797 -13.31 -19.16 10.26
N VAL A 798 -13.95 -18.66 11.33
CA VAL A 798 -13.38 -17.69 12.28
C VAL A 798 -12.05 -18.18 12.88
N ALA A 799 -11.94 -19.48 13.19
CA ALA A 799 -10.72 -20.07 13.73
C ALA A 799 -9.52 -19.97 12.77
N ASN A 800 -9.81 -20.12 11.47
CA ASN A 800 -8.84 -20.14 10.37
C ASN A 800 -8.70 -18.78 9.64
N THR A 801 -9.29 -17.71 10.17
CA THR A 801 -9.25 -16.35 9.61
C THR A 801 -8.44 -15.40 10.49
N ASP A 802 -7.59 -14.60 9.86
CA ASP A 802 -6.88 -13.45 10.41
C ASP A 802 -6.66 -12.39 9.32
N THR A 803 -7.44 -11.30 9.36
CA THR A 803 -7.27 -10.14 8.48
C THR A 803 -6.31 -9.09 9.05
N THR A 804 -5.82 -9.26 10.28
CA THR A 804 -5.00 -8.24 10.97
C THR A 804 -3.56 -8.19 10.45
N GLY A 805 -3.00 -9.34 10.04
CA GLY A 805 -1.58 -9.46 9.70
C GLY A 805 -0.69 -9.60 10.94
N GLY A 806 -1.19 -10.24 12.01
CA GLY A 806 -0.45 -10.50 13.24
C GLY A 806 -0.08 -9.24 14.05
N GLU A 807 0.81 -9.40 15.04
CA GLU A 807 1.22 -8.30 15.94
C GLU A 807 1.90 -7.11 15.23
N SER A 808 2.49 -7.35 14.05
CA SER A 808 3.09 -6.31 13.21
C SER A 808 2.06 -5.53 12.40
N GLY A 809 0.87 -6.09 12.18
CA GLY A 809 -0.10 -5.61 11.20
C GLY A 809 0.34 -5.79 9.74
N LYS A 810 1.38 -6.61 9.49
CA LYS A 810 2.10 -6.71 8.21
C LYS A 810 2.48 -8.15 7.80
N SER A 811 2.19 -9.16 8.64
CA SER A 811 2.29 -10.56 8.26
C SER A 811 1.20 -10.96 7.26
N ASN A 812 1.29 -12.16 6.69
CA ASN A 812 0.30 -12.66 5.76
C ASN A 812 -1.09 -12.72 6.41
N ARG A 813 -2.08 -12.20 5.69
CA ARG A 813 -3.50 -12.21 6.07
C ARG A 813 -4.20 -13.39 5.42
N TYR A 814 -5.12 -14.01 6.16
CA TYR A 814 -5.83 -15.22 5.76
C TYR A 814 -7.33 -15.06 5.96
N VAL A 815 -8.13 -15.38 4.94
CA VAL A 815 -9.59 -15.50 5.06
C VAL A 815 -10.00 -16.89 4.61
N CYS A 816 -10.67 -17.64 5.49
CA CYS A 816 -11.00 -19.04 5.26
C CYS A 816 -12.51 -19.30 5.24
N PHE A 817 -12.99 -20.07 4.26
CA PHE A 817 -14.39 -20.45 4.06
C PHE A 817 -14.54 -21.96 3.94
N VAL A 818 -15.58 -22.55 4.55
CA VAL A 818 -15.80 -24.00 4.57
C VAL A 818 -17.21 -24.36 4.11
N LYS A 819 -17.33 -25.42 3.30
CA LYS A 819 -18.60 -26.03 2.86
C LYS A 819 -18.41 -27.54 2.71
N GLY A 820 -19.01 -28.31 3.62
CA GLY A 820 -18.87 -29.76 3.62
C GLY A 820 -17.40 -30.16 3.82
N ASP A 821 -16.83 -30.87 2.83
CA ASP A 821 -15.43 -31.30 2.81
C ASP A 821 -14.52 -30.36 1.98
N ILE A 822 -15.01 -29.19 1.53
CA ILE A 822 -14.23 -28.17 0.82
C ILE A 822 -13.88 -27.00 1.75
N GLU A 823 -12.60 -26.63 1.80
CA GLU A 823 -12.07 -25.45 2.50
C GLU A 823 -11.35 -24.53 1.50
N ILE A 824 -11.74 -23.26 1.44
CA ILE A 824 -11.12 -22.24 0.59
C ILE A 824 -10.33 -21.29 1.49
N VAL A 825 -9.04 -21.12 1.22
CA VAL A 825 -8.15 -20.22 1.95
C VAL A 825 -7.64 -19.14 1.00
N ILE A 826 -7.93 -17.88 1.32
CA ILE A 826 -7.44 -16.71 0.60
C ILE A 826 -6.29 -16.12 1.41
N GLU A 827 -5.10 -16.11 0.84
CA GLU A 827 -3.88 -15.57 1.44
C GLU A 827 -3.47 -14.26 0.76
N ASN A 828 -3.06 -13.28 1.56
CA ASN A 828 -2.48 -12.02 1.10
C ASN A 828 -1.21 -11.70 1.89
N ASN A 829 -0.06 -11.61 1.22
CA ASN A 829 1.23 -11.28 1.84
C ASN A 829 1.44 -9.76 2.05
N TYR A 830 0.37 -9.03 2.34
CA TYR A 830 0.36 -7.57 2.45
C TYR A 830 0.85 -6.83 1.18
N THR A 831 0.67 -7.43 0.00
CA THR A 831 0.89 -6.79 -1.31
C THR A 831 -0.40 -6.81 -2.13
N LYS A 832 -0.36 -6.31 -3.36
CA LYS A 832 -1.41 -6.47 -4.37
C LYS A 832 -1.65 -7.92 -4.81
N TYR A 833 -0.77 -8.86 -4.48
CA TYR A 833 -0.90 -10.27 -4.86
C TYR A 833 -1.70 -11.07 -3.84
N PHE A 834 -2.47 -12.04 -4.34
CA PHE A 834 -3.17 -13.02 -3.51
C PHE A 834 -3.03 -14.43 -4.07
N TRP A 835 -3.21 -15.39 -3.17
CA TRP A 835 -3.31 -16.81 -3.46
C TRP A 835 -4.65 -17.34 -2.95
N ILE A 836 -5.29 -18.19 -3.74
CA ILE A 836 -6.57 -18.82 -3.43
C ILE A 836 -6.36 -20.33 -3.51
N TYR A 837 -6.35 -20.96 -2.35
CA TYR A 837 -6.16 -22.39 -2.18
C TYR A 837 -7.50 -23.08 -1.95
N PHE A 838 -7.71 -24.23 -2.57
CA PHE A 838 -8.87 -25.08 -2.33
C PHE A 838 -8.38 -26.40 -1.72
N TYR A 839 -8.58 -26.57 -0.42
CA TYR A 839 -8.19 -27.75 0.34
C TYR A 839 -9.39 -28.67 0.59
N VAL A 840 -9.11 -29.94 0.91
CA VAL A 840 -10.04 -30.77 1.66
C VAL A 840 -10.11 -30.24 3.10
N THR A 841 -11.30 -30.10 3.67
CA THR A 841 -11.50 -29.45 4.98
C THR A 841 -10.66 -30.06 6.09
N GLY A 842 -9.85 -29.22 6.75
CA GLY A 842 -8.96 -29.62 7.85
C GLY A 842 -7.54 -30.00 7.41
N ASP A 843 -7.26 -30.04 6.11
CA ASP A 843 -5.88 -30.16 5.59
C ASP A 843 -5.11 -28.83 5.68
N TRP A 844 -5.80 -27.72 5.96
CA TRP A 844 -5.19 -26.45 6.33
C TRP A 844 -5.76 -25.94 7.66
N THR A 845 -4.92 -25.32 8.46
CA THR A 845 -5.31 -24.63 9.70
C THR A 845 -4.39 -23.45 9.91
N LEU A 846 -4.94 -22.33 10.38
CA LEU A 846 -4.16 -21.13 10.66
C LEU A 846 -3.19 -21.37 11.83
N ASN A 847 -1.88 -21.27 11.58
CA ASN A 847 -0.87 -21.41 12.60
C ASN A 847 -0.64 -20.09 13.34
N ARG A 848 -1.37 -19.87 14.45
CA ARG A 848 -1.29 -18.66 15.30
C ARG A 848 -0.03 -18.59 16.20
N ASN A 849 0.93 -19.50 16.06
CA ASN A 849 2.16 -19.57 16.88
C ASN A 849 3.41 -19.13 16.10
N LYS A 850 3.28 -18.20 15.15
CA LYS A 850 4.36 -17.66 14.32
C LYS A 850 4.22 -16.14 14.18
#